data_AF-A0A956XU12-F1
#
_entry.id   AF-A0A956XU12-F1
#
_cell.length_a   1.000
_cell.length_b   1.000
_cell.length_c   1.000
_cell.angle_alpha   90.00
_cell.angle_beta   90.00
_cell.angle_gamma   90.00
#
_symmetry.space_group_name_H-M   'P 1'
#
loop_
_entity.id
_entity.type
_entity.pdbx_description
1 polymer ?
#
loop_
_entity_poly.entity_id
_entity_poly.type
_entity_poly.pdbx_seq_one_letter_code
_entity_poly.pdbx_strand_id
1 'polypeptide(L)'
;ESNLGRTRQRNERLKNLLEDFHDPRLDMRPSHIGNPEIIGNAYEHLIGKFANSAGKKSGEFYTPPEVNLLLARLLNPQSGEHICDPACGSGSLLIKCAMQVPDSNYWIRGQEINGATWALCMMNMYLRNINVTTQHIKWGDTLNDPQLLVDNQTLERFNVVVANPPFSLDRWGAENADKDRFGRFHRGVPPASKGDYAFITHLIETTYLDPTKNGRVGVIVPHGVLFRGGAEGRIRQQLIEENLLDAVIGLPANIFFGTGIPAAILIFKRNKIDDKVLFIDASREFEQGRIQNTLREIDINKILQTYHNRVDVDGYAHLAEKSEIQSNDYNLNIARYTFAYENPDEQIVVSTGPGQHDVFISYSHKDTNRKKEFVDELLQAGMRIWDDDAYTLNVGTPDWQIQIEKSIEAANCVVVLLSPDAKESIWVRRELMYAQTHHKPIFPVLVEGNEQTSVPLLLINAQHANLQAEYRKQLDDLIDTLKERVGIRKVRSPYIYDLTKQRPGWKQARLNALVDLLRPRQKIDKNNLKEKGDYPFYSPSGITGYSDTYEFEGEYLLVPGMISSGHERFTRNAWKSENKRFSASPEVWVLKPRDLISIDFLLFTLWVTDFRPFTDPSVGRKRVSLKDISIAVPPLDEQNLISEYIAEQMSVIEERQRQLELRLGILASSKIGIIHRMFYMQDLVSTDDE
;
A
#
# COMPACT_ATOMS: atom_id res chain seq x y z
N GLU A 1 -22.84 12.47 -43.28
CA GLU A 1 -23.74 12.90 -42.19
C GLU A 1 -23.38 12.30 -40.83
N SER A 2 -22.66 11.18 -40.76
CA SER A 2 -22.60 10.29 -39.58
C SER A 2 -22.09 10.89 -38.27
N ASN A 3 -21.19 11.89 -38.27
CA ASN A 3 -20.66 12.47 -37.01
C ASN A 3 -21.09 13.93 -36.75
N LEU A 4 -21.43 14.70 -37.78
CA LEU A 4 -21.72 16.15 -37.68
C LEU A 4 -23.16 16.52 -38.06
N GLY A 5 -23.99 15.53 -38.40
CA GLY A 5 -25.40 15.71 -38.75
C GLY A 5 -25.65 16.02 -40.24
N ARG A 6 -26.90 16.37 -40.54
CA ARG A 6 -27.36 16.74 -41.89
C ARG A 6 -26.79 18.08 -42.32
N THR A 7 -26.65 18.31 -43.63
CA THR A 7 -25.94 19.47 -44.22
C THR A 7 -26.25 20.81 -43.55
N ARG A 8 -27.53 21.16 -43.33
CA ARG A 8 -27.91 22.42 -42.69
C ARG A 8 -27.38 22.54 -41.25
N GLN A 9 -27.64 21.54 -40.42
CA GLN A 9 -27.18 21.50 -39.01
C GLN A 9 -25.65 21.43 -38.91
N ARG A 10 -25.00 20.67 -39.79
CA ARG A 10 -23.54 20.61 -39.89
C ARG A 10 -22.96 22.00 -40.19
N ASN A 11 -23.49 22.67 -41.20
CA ASN A 11 -22.99 23.98 -41.61
C ASN A 11 -23.19 25.02 -40.50
N GLU A 12 -24.32 24.98 -39.79
CA GLU A 12 -24.58 25.85 -38.64
C GLU A 12 -23.61 25.58 -37.48
N ARG A 13 -23.38 24.31 -37.13
CA ARG A 13 -22.37 23.94 -36.10
C ARG A 13 -20.96 24.38 -36.48
N LEU A 14 -20.55 24.16 -37.73
CA LEU A 14 -19.21 24.56 -38.21
C LEU A 14 -19.07 26.07 -38.27
N LYS A 15 -20.13 26.80 -38.65
CA LYS A 15 -20.15 28.26 -38.63
C LYS A 15 -19.93 28.77 -37.21
N ASN A 16 -20.72 28.30 -36.23
CA ASN A 16 -20.59 28.74 -34.84
C ASN A 16 -19.19 28.43 -34.29
N LEU A 17 -18.62 27.26 -34.61
CA LEU A 17 -17.25 26.92 -34.22
C LEU A 17 -16.22 27.92 -34.79
N LEU A 18 -16.35 28.30 -36.06
CA LEU A 18 -15.47 29.29 -36.68
C LEU A 18 -15.66 30.69 -36.08
N GLU A 19 -16.89 31.07 -35.72
CA GLU A 19 -17.18 32.32 -35.02
C GLU A 19 -16.55 32.34 -33.62
N ASP A 20 -16.62 31.23 -32.88
CA ASP A 20 -15.94 31.09 -31.58
C ASP A 20 -14.42 31.29 -31.73
N PHE A 21 -13.77 30.66 -32.71
CA PHE A 21 -12.34 30.84 -32.98
C PHE A 21 -11.97 32.22 -33.55
N HIS A 22 -12.94 33.00 -34.06
CA HIS A 22 -12.72 34.37 -34.50
C HIS A 22 -12.77 35.40 -33.36
N ASP A 23 -13.19 34.99 -32.16
CA ASP A 23 -13.23 35.85 -31.00
C ASP A 23 -11.83 36.41 -30.68
N PRO A 24 -11.65 37.73 -30.54
CA PRO A 24 -10.36 38.34 -30.23
C PRO A 24 -9.70 37.82 -28.94
N ARG A 25 -10.47 37.24 -28.01
CA ARG A 25 -9.96 36.58 -26.79
C ARG A 25 -9.20 35.28 -27.09
N LEU A 26 -9.38 34.70 -28.29
CA LEU A 26 -8.70 33.50 -28.78
C LEU A 26 -7.68 33.83 -29.89
N ASP A 27 -7.10 35.04 -29.89
CA ASP A 27 -6.03 35.41 -30.81
C ASP A 27 -4.75 34.59 -30.56
N MET A 28 -4.57 33.50 -31.32
CA MET A 28 -3.42 32.59 -31.20
C MET A 28 -2.24 32.99 -32.11
N ARG A 29 -2.20 34.22 -32.65
CA ARG A 29 -1.07 34.65 -33.48
C ARG A 29 0.23 34.68 -32.66
N PRO A 30 1.39 34.29 -33.23
CA PRO A 30 2.68 34.31 -32.52
C PRO A 30 3.00 35.65 -31.85
N SER A 31 2.60 36.76 -32.47
CA SER A 31 2.76 38.12 -31.93
C SER A 31 1.99 38.39 -30.64
N HIS A 32 0.94 37.63 -30.35
CA HIS A 32 0.11 37.77 -29.16
C HIS A 32 0.51 36.78 -28.05
N ILE A 33 0.77 35.51 -28.43
CA ILE A 33 1.10 34.44 -27.47
C ILE A 33 2.57 34.43 -27.03
N GLY A 34 3.48 34.95 -27.86
CA GLY A 34 4.92 34.96 -27.59
C GLY A 34 5.59 33.58 -27.67
N ASN A 35 5.15 32.63 -26.82
CA ASN A 35 5.67 31.26 -26.78
C ASN A 35 4.72 30.28 -27.52
N PRO A 36 5.17 29.65 -28.63
CA PRO A 36 4.41 28.63 -29.35
C PRO A 36 3.95 27.44 -28.49
N GLU A 37 4.65 27.14 -27.39
CA GLU A 37 4.28 26.06 -26.47
C GLU A 37 2.90 26.27 -25.81
N ILE A 38 2.43 27.52 -25.74
CA ILE A 38 1.11 27.84 -25.17
C ILE A 38 0.00 27.12 -25.95
N ILE A 39 0.09 27.07 -27.28
CA ILE A 39 -0.89 26.38 -28.12
C ILE A 39 -0.84 24.87 -27.86
N GLY A 40 0.36 24.29 -27.83
CA GLY A 40 0.53 22.86 -27.53
C GLY A 40 -0.01 22.49 -26.15
N ASN A 41 0.22 23.32 -25.13
CA ASN A 41 -0.29 23.10 -23.78
C ASN A 41 -1.81 23.25 -23.68
N ALA A 42 -2.39 24.22 -24.40
CA ALA A 42 -3.84 24.34 -24.51
C ALA A 42 -4.47 23.12 -25.21
N TYR A 43 -3.83 22.62 -26.26
CA TYR A 43 -4.27 21.41 -26.96
C TYR A 43 -4.21 20.18 -26.06
N GLU A 44 -3.11 19.99 -25.32
CA GLU A 44 -2.96 18.91 -24.33
C GLU A 44 -4.05 18.95 -23.26
N HIS A 45 -4.37 20.14 -22.76
CA HIS A 45 -5.47 20.33 -21.81
C HIS A 45 -6.83 19.93 -22.39
N LEU A 46 -7.09 20.21 -23.67
CA LEU A 46 -8.31 19.77 -24.35
C LEU A 46 -8.35 18.25 -24.53
N ILE A 47 -7.24 17.60 -24.91
CA ILE A 47 -7.16 16.13 -24.98
C ILE A 47 -7.52 15.52 -23.61
N GLY A 48 -6.94 16.04 -22.52
CA GLY A 48 -7.26 15.59 -21.16
C GLY A 48 -8.74 15.75 -20.80
N LYS A 49 -9.37 16.89 -21.17
CA LYS A 49 -10.82 17.10 -20.97
C LYS A 49 -11.66 16.09 -21.76
N PHE A 50 -11.29 15.81 -23.01
CA PHE A 50 -12.00 14.81 -23.82
C PHE A 50 -11.86 13.42 -23.23
N ALA A 51 -10.67 13.03 -22.76
CA ALA A 51 -10.44 11.76 -22.09
C ALA A 51 -11.32 11.61 -20.83
N ASN A 52 -11.42 12.66 -20.01
CA ASN A 52 -12.28 12.67 -18.82
C ASN A 52 -13.78 12.52 -19.19
N SER A 53 -14.24 13.19 -20.26
CA SER A 53 -15.64 13.15 -20.69
C SER A 53 -16.05 11.85 -21.38
N ALA A 54 -15.10 11.09 -21.94
CA ALA A 54 -15.39 9.95 -22.80
C ALA A 54 -15.88 8.70 -22.03
N GLY A 55 -15.70 8.63 -20.71
CA GLY A 55 -16.25 7.55 -19.85
C GLY A 55 -15.83 6.12 -20.23
N LYS A 56 -14.85 5.95 -21.14
CA LYS A 56 -14.42 4.64 -21.63
C LYS A 56 -13.51 3.95 -20.62
N LYS A 57 -13.71 2.64 -20.46
CA LYS A 57 -13.03 1.76 -19.49
C LYS A 57 -11.57 1.40 -19.84
N SER A 58 -10.98 1.99 -20.86
CA SER A 58 -9.60 1.68 -21.28
C SER A 58 -8.71 2.90 -21.03
N GLY A 59 -7.73 2.74 -20.14
CA GLY A 59 -6.66 3.72 -19.84
C GLY A 59 -5.69 3.99 -20.99
N GLU A 60 -6.09 3.65 -22.22
CA GLU A 60 -5.32 3.70 -23.47
C GLU A 60 -5.28 5.10 -24.09
N PHE A 61 -6.24 5.97 -23.77
CA PHE A 61 -6.40 7.21 -24.53
C PHE A 61 -5.56 8.38 -24.01
N TYR A 62 -5.23 8.41 -22.72
CA TYR A 62 -4.53 9.54 -22.12
C TYR A 62 -3.84 9.16 -20.81
N THR A 63 -2.52 9.35 -20.77
CA THR A 63 -1.71 9.25 -19.56
C THR A 63 -1.67 10.60 -18.86
N PRO A 64 -1.92 10.68 -17.54
CA PRO A 64 -1.86 11.94 -16.80
C PRO A 64 -0.52 12.68 -16.99
N PRO A 65 -0.52 14.02 -17.17
CA PRO A 65 0.70 14.81 -17.43
C PRO A 65 1.82 14.60 -16.41
N GLU A 66 1.47 14.47 -15.14
CA GLU A 66 2.38 14.25 -14.01
C GLU A 66 3.07 12.87 -14.09
N VAL A 67 2.35 11.85 -14.56
CA VAL A 67 2.91 10.51 -14.79
C VAL A 67 3.81 10.52 -16.02
N ASN A 68 3.42 11.21 -17.10
CA ASN A 68 4.26 11.40 -18.29
C ASN A 68 5.58 12.09 -17.93
N LEU A 69 5.50 13.14 -17.12
CA LEU A 69 6.67 13.90 -16.67
C LEU A 69 7.59 13.06 -15.80
N LEU A 70 7.02 12.32 -14.84
CA LEU A 70 7.79 11.39 -13.99
C LEU A 70 8.53 10.36 -14.83
N LEU A 71 7.84 9.68 -15.74
CA LEU A 71 8.44 8.63 -16.58
C LEU A 71 9.52 9.20 -17.51
N ALA A 72 9.27 10.36 -18.12
CA ALA A 72 10.25 11.03 -18.97
C ALA A 72 11.52 11.42 -18.18
N ARG A 73 11.37 11.99 -16.97
CA ARG A 73 12.51 12.35 -16.10
C ARG A 73 13.27 11.13 -15.60
N LEU A 74 12.59 10.03 -15.25
CA LEU A 74 13.22 8.77 -14.82
C LEU A 74 14.12 8.19 -15.92
N LEU A 75 13.66 8.24 -17.17
CA LEU A 75 14.44 7.75 -18.30
C LEU A 75 15.50 8.74 -18.77
N ASN A 76 15.38 10.02 -18.46
CA ASN A 76 16.39 11.05 -18.74
C ASN A 76 17.01 10.94 -20.17
N PRO A 77 16.23 11.07 -21.26
CA PRO A 77 16.76 11.08 -22.63
C PRO A 77 17.86 12.13 -22.83
N GLN A 78 18.91 11.77 -23.56
CA GLN A 78 20.09 12.61 -23.81
C GLN A 78 20.15 13.09 -25.26
N SER A 79 20.94 14.14 -25.52
CA SER A 79 21.24 14.62 -26.87
C SER A 79 21.88 13.49 -27.70
N GLY A 80 21.37 13.29 -28.90
CA GLY A 80 21.77 12.26 -29.85
C GLY A 80 21.04 10.92 -29.67
N GLU A 81 20.13 10.78 -28.72
CA GLU A 81 19.42 9.52 -28.48
C GLU A 81 18.16 9.36 -29.35
N HIS A 82 17.88 8.10 -29.70
CA HIS A 82 16.67 7.68 -30.39
C HIS A 82 15.63 7.24 -29.35
N ILE A 83 14.45 7.85 -29.42
CA ILE A 83 13.33 7.65 -28.50
C ILE A 83 12.17 7.02 -29.26
N CYS A 84 11.49 6.02 -28.70
CA CYS A 84 10.26 5.54 -29.30
C CYS A 84 9.15 5.22 -28.31
N ASP A 85 7.92 5.32 -28.80
CA ASP A 85 6.72 4.81 -28.13
C ASP A 85 5.88 3.94 -29.08
N PRO A 86 5.99 2.60 -28.99
CA PRO A 86 5.22 1.69 -29.83
C PRO A 86 3.71 1.63 -29.50
N ALA A 87 3.21 2.35 -28.50
CA ALA A 87 1.78 2.45 -28.19
C ALA A 87 1.45 3.92 -27.83
N CYS A 88 1.80 4.82 -28.76
CA CYS A 88 2.00 6.23 -28.43
C CYS A 88 0.75 7.03 -28.09
N GLY A 89 -0.45 6.51 -28.35
CA GLY A 89 -1.68 7.23 -28.04
C GLY A 89 -1.70 8.61 -28.67
N SER A 90 -2.01 9.65 -27.88
CA SER A 90 -1.98 11.06 -28.29
C SER A 90 -0.57 11.64 -28.48
N GLY A 91 0.49 10.84 -28.32
CA GLY A 91 1.88 11.27 -28.40
C GLY A 91 2.40 12.00 -27.15
N SER A 92 1.56 12.23 -26.15
CA SER A 92 1.87 13.06 -24.98
C SER A 92 3.11 12.59 -24.21
N LEU A 93 3.22 11.28 -23.96
CA LEU A 93 4.39 10.69 -23.30
C LEU A 93 5.66 10.84 -24.13
N LEU A 94 5.59 10.50 -25.42
CA LEU A 94 6.71 10.59 -26.36
C LEU A 94 7.22 12.04 -26.50
N ILE A 95 6.30 13.02 -26.56
CA ILE A 95 6.62 14.45 -26.55
C ILE A 95 7.33 14.83 -25.25
N LYS A 96 6.84 14.38 -24.08
CA LYS A 96 7.48 14.71 -22.79
C LYS A 96 8.89 14.17 -22.69
N CYS A 97 9.17 12.99 -23.24
CA CYS A 97 10.52 12.44 -23.36
C CYS A 97 11.40 13.31 -24.27
N ALA A 98 10.91 13.69 -25.46
CA ALA A 98 11.65 14.56 -26.38
C ALA A 98 11.99 15.92 -25.73
N MET A 99 11.05 16.50 -24.97
CA MET A 99 11.26 17.76 -24.24
C MET A 99 12.25 17.66 -23.06
N GLN A 100 12.68 16.47 -22.65
CA GLN A 100 13.78 16.34 -21.67
C GLN A 100 15.14 16.59 -22.31
N VAL A 101 15.25 16.43 -23.63
CA VAL A 101 16.50 16.69 -24.35
C VAL A 101 16.66 18.22 -24.45
N PRO A 102 17.79 18.79 -24.00
CA PRO A 102 17.98 20.25 -23.92
C PRO A 102 18.10 20.92 -25.28
N ASP A 103 18.32 20.15 -26.35
CA ASP A 103 18.47 20.60 -27.71
C ASP A 103 17.55 19.81 -28.65
N SER A 104 17.56 20.15 -29.95
CA SER A 104 16.77 19.44 -30.96
C SER A 104 17.48 18.22 -31.56
N ASN A 105 18.59 17.77 -30.96
CA ASN A 105 19.34 16.61 -31.43
C ASN A 105 18.76 15.35 -30.80
N TYR A 106 17.62 14.90 -31.30
CA TYR A 106 16.98 13.64 -30.91
C TYR A 106 16.17 13.08 -32.07
N TRP A 107 15.88 11.80 -32.03
CA TRP A 107 14.98 11.14 -33.00
C TRP A 107 13.79 10.54 -32.27
N ILE A 108 12.60 10.69 -32.85
CA ILE A 108 11.38 10.08 -32.32
C ILE A 108 10.73 9.14 -33.33
N ARG A 109 10.24 8.01 -32.81
CA ARG A 109 9.40 7.06 -33.55
C ARG A 109 8.21 6.63 -32.70
N GLY A 110 7.10 6.30 -33.34
CA GLY A 110 5.95 5.80 -32.59
C GLY A 110 5.01 4.96 -33.45
N GLN A 111 4.14 4.22 -32.78
CA GLN A 111 3.09 3.44 -33.43
C GLN A 111 1.80 3.56 -32.62
N GLU A 112 0.66 3.66 -33.31
CA GLU A 112 -0.68 3.74 -32.70
C GLU A 112 -1.66 2.95 -33.55
N ILE A 113 -2.54 2.17 -32.90
CA ILE A 113 -3.50 1.29 -33.58
C ILE A 113 -4.76 2.05 -34.03
N ASN A 114 -5.20 3.03 -33.24
CA ASN A 114 -6.40 3.80 -33.50
C ASN A 114 -6.10 4.99 -34.42
N GLY A 115 -6.66 4.98 -35.64
CA GLY A 115 -6.39 6.04 -36.63
C GLY A 115 -6.79 7.45 -36.20
N ALA A 116 -7.84 7.61 -35.36
CA ALA A 116 -8.22 8.91 -34.83
C ALA A 116 -7.23 9.40 -33.77
N THR A 117 -6.81 8.52 -32.86
CA THR A 117 -5.79 8.82 -31.86
C THR A 117 -4.43 9.11 -32.51
N TRP A 118 -4.06 8.34 -33.54
CA TRP A 118 -2.87 8.58 -34.37
C TRP A 118 -2.90 9.98 -35.01
N ALA A 119 -4.05 10.40 -35.54
CA ALA A 119 -4.20 11.76 -36.08
C ALA A 119 -4.05 12.84 -35.01
N LEU A 120 -4.56 12.61 -33.79
CA LEU A 120 -4.34 13.50 -32.64
C LEU A 120 -2.85 13.57 -32.26
N CYS A 121 -2.12 12.45 -32.29
CA CYS A 121 -0.67 12.42 -32.07
C CYS A 121 0.08 13.28 -33.09
N MET A 122 -0.22 13.09 -34.38
CA MET A 122 0.38 13.89 -35.46
C MET A 122 0.10 15.39 -35.29
N MET A 123 -1.14 15.76 -34.91
CA MET A 123 -1.48 17.15 -34.61
C MET A 123 -0.75 17.69 -33.37
N ASN A 124 -0.66 16.91 -32.29
CA ASN A 124 0.01 17.31 -31.06
C ASN A 124 1.51 17.59 -31.30
N MET A 125 2.17 16.72 -32.08
CA MET A 125 3.56 16.92 -32.51
C MET A 125 3.72 18.20 -33.33
N TYR A 126 2.85 18.41 -34.33
CA TYR A 126 2.88 19.59 -35.19
C TYR A 126 2.72 20.89 -34.40
N LEU A 127 1.77 20.96 -33.47
CA LEU A 127 1.51 22.14 -32.63
C LEU A 127 2.68 22.48 -31.68
N ARG A 128 3.60 21.54 -31.48
CA ARG A 128 4.82 21.73 -30.67
C ARG A 128 6.08 21.89 -31.54
N ASN A 129 5.92 22.14 -32.84
CA ASN A 129 7.01 22.24 -33.82
C ASN A 129 7.90 20.99 -33.89
N ILE A 130 7.36 19.82 -33.56
CA ILE A 130 8.06 18.54 -33.70
C ILE A 130 7.70 17.98 -35.08
N ASN A 131 8.63 18.10 -36.02
CA ASN A 131 8.43 17.73 -37.42
C ASN A 131 8.44 16.21 -37.60
N VAL A 132 7.25 15.60 -37.60
CA VAL A 132 7.04 14.18 -37.88
C VAL A 132 6.27 13.95 -39.18
N THR A 133 6.37 12.74 -39.70
CA THR A 133 5.67 12.27 -40.90
C THR A 133 5.06 10.91 -40.60
N THR A 134 4.27 10.37 -41.53
CA THR A 134 3.74 9.01 -41.45
C THR A 134 4.81 7.92 -41.42
N GLN A 135 6.08 8.26 -41.70
CA GLN A 135 7.23 7.36 -41.54
C GLN A 135 7.74 7.34 -40.10
N HIS A 136 7.61 8.46 -39.38
CA HIS A 136 8.03 8.56 -37.97
C HIS A 136 7.00 7.95 -37.03
N ILE A 137 5.72 8.33 -37.21
CA ILE A 137 4.59 7.82 -36.42
C ILE A 137 3.73 6.92 -37.31
N LYS A 138 3.81 5.61 -37.08
CA LYS A 138 3.12 4.58 -37.85
C LYS A 138 1.69 4.38 -37.33
N TRP A 139 0.78 4.04 -38.24
CA TRP A 139 -0.56 3.60 -37.89
C TRP A 139 -0.65 2.08 -38.09
N GLY A 140 -0.92 1.33 -37.03
CA GLY A 140 -1.04 -0.13 -37.09
C GLY A 140 -0.96 -0.81 -35.73
N ASP A 141 -1.25 -2.11 -35.67
CA ASP A 141 -1.18 -2.92 -34.46
C ASP A 141 0.27 -3.30 -34.13
N THR A 142 0.78 -2.84 -33.00
CA THR A 142 2.17 -3.05 -32.57
C THR A 142 2.54 -4.51 -32.29
N LEU A 143 1.60 -5.33 -31.85
CA LEU A 143 1.89 -6.73 -31.54
C LEU A 143 1.78 -7.60 -32.79
N ASN A 144 0.71 -7.43 -33.58
CA ASN A 144 0.42 -8.27 -34.74
C ASN A 144 1.06 -7.77 -36.04
N ASP A 145 1.32 -6.47 -36.17
CA ASP A 145 1.96 -5.87 -37.33
C ASP A 145 2.95 -4.76 -36.91
N PRO A 146 4.11 -5.11 -36.34
CA PRO A 146 5.12 -4.13 -35.93
C PRO A 146 5.64 -3.35 -37.14
N GLN A 147 5.54 -2.02 -37.11
CA GLN A 147 5.90 -1.13 -38.23
C GLN A 147 7.19 -0.33 -37.99
N LEU A 148 7.75 -0.37 -36.78
CA LEU A 148 9.01 0.29 -36.43
C LEU A 148 10.20 -0.61 -36.77
N LEU A 149 10.54 -0.65 -38.05
CA LEU A 149 11.50 -1.59 -38.63
C LEU A 149 12.64 -0.88 -39.37
N VAL A 150 13.82 -1.49 -39.35
CA VAL A 150 14.92 -1.13 -40.26
C VAL A 150 14.66 -1.69 -41.66
N ASP A 151 14.13 -2.91 -41.70
CA ASP A 151 13.75 -3.66 -42.90
C ASP A 151 12.60 -4.63 -42.58
N ASN A 152 12.12 -5.40 -43.56
CA ASN A 152 10.96 -6.30 -43.36
C ASN A 152 11.19 -7.46 -42.37
N GLN A 153 12.40 -7.63 -41.82
CA GLN A 153 12.78 -8.72 -40.91
C GLN A 153 13.33 -8.23 -39.57
N THR A 154 13.72 -6.96 -39.45
CA THR A 154 14.47 -6.45 -38.30
C THR A 154 13.76 -5.27 -37.63
N LEU A 155 13.49 -5.39 -36.33
CA LEU A 155 13.01 -4.28 -35.50
C LEU A 155 14.06 -3.18 -35.45
N GLU A 156 13.63 -1.93 -35.62
CA GLU A 156 14.46 -0.77 -35.30
C GLU A 156 14.74 -0.74 -33.80
N ARG A 157 15.94 -0.30 -33.43
CA ARG A 157 16.41 -0.29 -32.04
C ARG A 157 16.60 1.12 -31.53
N PHE A 158 16.25 1.34 -30.27
CA PHE A 158 16.19 2.67 -29.66
C PHE A 158 16.98 2.72 -28.34
N ASN A 159 17.45 3.91 -27.98
CA ASN A 159 18.07 4.17 -26.68
C ASN A 159 17.01 4.20 -25.59
N VAL A 160 15.89 4.88 -25.85
CA VAL A 160 14.79 5.07 -24.90
C VAL A 160 13.50 4.53 -25.51
N VAL A 161 12.87 3.56 -24.85
CA VAL A 161 11.57 3.02 -25.24
C VAL A 161 10.57 3.30 -24.12
N VAL A 162 9.47 3.96 -24.43
CA VAL A 162 8.42 4.30 -23.46
C VAL A 162 7.08 3.75 -23.88
N ALA A 163 6.19 3.44 -22.94
CA ALA A 163 4.80 3.14 -23.28
C ALA A 163 3.87 3.23 -22.06
N ASN A 164 2.62 3.60 -22.33
CA ASN A 164 1.46 3.28 -21.50
C ASN A 164 0.52 2.37 -22.31
N PRO A 165 0.83 1.07 -22.43
CA PRO A 165 0.05 0.16 -23.25
C PRO A 165 -1.37 -0.08 -22.68
N PRO A 166 -2.30 -0.62 -23.51
CA PRO A 166 -3.59 -1.10 -23.02
C PRO A 166 -3.46 -2.09 -21.86
N PHE A 167 -4.04 -1.76 -20.71
CA PHE A 167 -3.97 -2.62 -19.53
C PHE A 167 -4.73 -3.92 -19.76
N SER A 168 -4.03 -5.03 -19.62
CA SER A 168 -4.57 -6.38 -19.73
C SER A 168 -5.38 -6.61 -21.02
N LEU A 169 -4.82 -6.14 -22.15
CA LEU A 169 -5.42 -6.33 -23.49
C LEU A 169 -5.83 -7.78 -23.70
N ASP A 170 -7.12 -8.00 -23.93
CA ASP A 170 -7.68 -9.29 -24.30
C ASP A 170 -7.51 -9.53 -25.79
N ARG A 171 -7.31 -10.80 -26.18
CA ARG A 171 -7.15 -11.23 -27.58
C ARG A 171 -6.07 -10.43 -28.31
N TRP A 172 -4.89 -10.31 -27.69
CA TRP A 172 -3.76 -9.55 -28.23
C TRP A 172 -3.07 -10.20 -29.43
N GLY A 173 -3.45 -11.42 -29.82
CA GLY A 173 -2.83 -12.18 -30.92
C GLY A 173 -1.87 -13.28 -30.46
N ALA A 174 -2.07 -13.85 -29.28
CA ALA A 174 -1.21 -14.90 -28.71
C ALA A 174 -1.03 -16.12 -29.63
N GLU A 175 -2.04 -16.43 -30.45
CA GLU A 175 -2.01 -17.51 -31.44
C GLU A 175 -0.95 -17.34 -32.53
N ASN A 176 -0.47 -16.11 -32.74
CA ASN A 176 0.58 -15.79 -33.72
C ASN A 176 1.98 -15.73 -33.08
N ALA A 177 2.08 -15.76 -31.75
CA ALA A 177 3.32 -15.51 -31.03
C ALA A 177 4.39 -16.59 -31.30
N ASP A 178 4.00 -17.85 -31.46
CA ASP A 178 4.91 -18.95 -31.81
C ASP A 178 5.54 -18.81 -33.20
N LYS A 179 4.93 -17.98 -34.07
CA LYS A 179 5.41 -17.69 -35.43
C LYS A 179 6.02 -16.30 -35.53
N ASP A 180 6.31 -15.64 -34.40
CA ASP A 180 6.85 -14.30 -34.40
C ASP A 180 8.25 -14.26 -35.04
N ARG A 181 8.32 -13.70 -36.25
CA ARG A 181 9.57 -13.58 -37.01
C ARG A 181 10.65 -12.73 -36.32
N PHE A 182 10.25 -11.87 -35.38
CA PHE A 182 11.16 -10.98 -34.65
C PHE A 182 11.73 -11.62 -33.39
N GLY A 183 11.33 -12.86 -33.06
CA GLY A 183 11.82 -13.59 -31.90
C GLY A 183 11.49 -12.93 -30.56
N ARG A 184 10.43 -12.11 -30.49
CA ARG A 184 10.10 -11.32 -29.30
C ARG A 184 9.75 -12.22 -28.13
N PHE A 185 8.93 -13.24 -28.36
CA PHE A 185 8.34 -14.06 -27.29
C PHE A 185 9.21 -15.24 -26.84
N HIS A 186 10.53 -15.17 -27.02
CA HIS A 186 11.45 -16.24 -26.64
C HIS A 186 11.44 -16.57 -25.14
N ARG A 187 11.05 -15.60 -24.29
CA ARG A 187 10.88 -15.78 -22.85
C ARG A 187 9.60 -16.50 -22.42
N GLY A 188 8.73 -16.79 -23.40
CA GLY A 188 7.42 -17.38 -23.20
C GLY A 188 6.30 -16.48 -23.71
N VAL A 189 5.17 -17.12 -24.03
CA VAL A 189 3.97 -16.45 -24.54
C VAL A 189 3.02 -16.12 -23.38
N PRO A 190 2.66 -14.84 -23.16
CA PRO A 190 1.66 -14.44 -22.16
C PRO A 190 0.27 -15.05 -22.44
N PRO A 191 -0.63 -15.13 -21.44
CA PRO A 191 -2.00 -15.57 -21.67
C PRO A 191 -2.72 -14.71 -22.72
N ALA A 192 -3.56 -15.32 -23.57
CA ALA A 192 -4.30 -14.62 -24.61
C ALA A 192 -5.20 -13.48 -24.07
N SER A 193 -5.63 -13.58 -22.81
CA SER A 193 -6.46 -12.58 -22.12
C SER A 193 -5.67 -11.50 -21.36
N LYS A 194 -4.32 -11.54 -21.44
CA LYS A 194 -3.40 -10.64 -20.74
C LYS A 194 -2.20 -10.27 -21.62
N GLY A 195 -2.38 -9.25 -22.46
CA GLY A 195 -1.33 -8.73 -23.34
C GLY A 195 -0.23 -7.90 -22.68
N ASP A 196 -0.25 -7.71 -21.35
CA ASP A 196 0.69 -6.82 -20.64
C ASP A 196 2.16 -7.23 -20.90
N TYR A 197 2.52 -8.49 -20.67
CA TYR A 197 3.88 -8.99 -20.96
C TYR A 197 4.19 -9.12 -22.45
N ALA A 198 3.18 -9.08 -23.33
CA ALA A 198 3.42 -9.08 -24.78
C ALA A 198 4.00 -7.73 -25.20
N PHE A 199 3.43 -6.64 -24.68
CA PHE A 199 4.00 -5.30 -24.82
C PHE A 199 5.36 -5.20 -24.15
N ILE A 200 5.50 -5.55 -22.86
CA ILE A 200 6.78 -5.43 -22.13
C ILE A 200 7.92 -6.11 -22.91
N THR A 201 7.68 -7.34 -23.38
CA THR A 201 8.66 -8.09 -24.15
C THR A 201 8.99 -7.40 -25.47
N HIS A 202 7.98 -6.91 -26.21
CA HIS A 202 8.20 -6.13 -27.42
C HIS A 202 9.03 -4.86 -27.17
N LEU A 203 8.75 -4.11 -26.10
CA LEU A 203 9.49 -2.89 -25.74
C LEU A 203 10.96 -3.19 -25.43
N ILE A 204 11.22 -4.25 -24.66
CA ILE A 204 12.57 -4.69 -24.30
C ILE A 204 13.36 -5.12 -25.53
N GLU A 205 12.74 -5.88 -26.43
CA GLU A 205 13.41 -6.23 -27.68
C GLU A 205 13.62 -4.99 -28.56
N THR A 206 12.73 -4.00 -28.55
CA THR A 206 12.89 -2.75 -29.31
C THR A 206 14.04 -1.85 -28.81
N THR A 207 14.68 -2.16 -27.68
CA THR A 207 15.90 -1.44 -27.22
C THR A 207 17.17 -1.91 -27.92
N TYR A 208 18.19 -1.04 -27.98
CA TYR A 208 19.54 -1.48 -28.33
C TYR A 208 20.01 -2.60 -27.40
N LEU A 209 20.50 -3.69 -28.00
CA LEU A 209 21.03 -4.85 -27.25
C LEU A 209 22.42 -4.58 -26.68
N ASP A 210 23.20 -3.72 -27.34
CA ASP A 210 24.53 -3.30 -26.89
C ASP A 210 24.41 -2.41 -25.64
N PRO A 211 24.94 -2.83 -24.47
CA PRO A 211 24.89 -2.05 -23.25
C PRO A 211 25.55 -0.66 -23.37
N THR A 212 26.52 -0.49 -24.27
CA THR A 212 27.20 0.80 -24.48
C THR A 212 26.29 1.85 -25.14
N LYS A 213 25.16 1.42 -25.72
CA LYS A 213 24.16 2.29 -26.33
C LYS A 213 23.12 2.81 -25.33
N ASN A 214 23.26 2.53 -24.04
CA ASN A 214 22.39 3.07 -22.99
C ASN A 214 20.90 2.76 -23.19
N GLY A 215 20.59 1.52 -23.61
CA GLY A 215 19.23 1.06 -23.87
C GLY A 215 18.40 0.93 -22.59
N ARG A 216 17.24 1.59 -22.54
CA ARG A 216 16.33 1.58 -21.39
C ARG A 216 14.87 1.67 -21.77
N VAL A 217 14.03 0.97 -21.02
CA VAL A 217 12.57 0.94 -21.17
C VAL A 217 11.93 1.51 -19.93
N GLY A 218 10.91 2.36 -20.11
CA GLY A 218 9.98 2.70 -19.05
C GLY A 218 8.55 2.40 -19.47
N VAL A 219 7.86 1.55 -18.71
CA VAL A 219 6.50 1.12 -19.05
C VAL A 219 5.57 1.23 -17.85
N ILE A 220 4.39 1.78 -18.10
CA ILE A 220 3.31 1.84 -17.11
C ILE A 220 2.49 0.56 -17.20
N VAL A 221 2.23 -0.08 -16.07
CA VAL A 221 1.56 -1.38 -16.00
C VAL A 221 0.54 -1.43 -14.87
N PRO A 222 -0.52 -2.27 -14.96
CA PRO A 222 -1.34 -2.57 -13.81
C PRO A 222 -0.58 -3.47 -12.82
N HIS A 223 -0.87 -3.35 -11.52
CA HIS A 223 -0.18 -4.13 -10.47
C HIS A 223 -0.19 -5.65 -10.70
N GLY A 224 -1.17 -6.21 -11.42
CA GLY A 224 -1.20 -7.64 -11.71
C GLY A 224 0.07 -8.16 -12.42
N VAL A 225 0.75 -7.32 -13.23
CA VAL A 225 2.02 -7.66 -13.88
C VAL A 225 3.10 -8.05 -12.87
N LEU A 226 3.04 -7.49 -11.66
CA LEU A 226 4.03 -7.67 -10.61
C LEU A 226 3.96 -9.06 -9.96
N PHE A 227 2.78 -9.69 -9.92
CA PHE A 227 2.57 -10.88 -9.07
C PHE A 227 1.77 -12.02 -9.72
N ARG A 228 1.16 -11.83 -10.90
CA ARG A 228 0.46 -12.94 -11.58
C ARG A 228 1.45 -14.08 -11.88
N GLY A 229 1.01 -15.32 -11.63
CA GLY A 229 1.80 -16.53 -11.79
C GLY A 229 1.77 -17.09 -13.21
N GLY A 230 2.03 -18.40 -13.35
CA GLY A 230 1.92 -19.09 -14.65
C GLY A 230 2.94 -18.60 -15.69
N ALA A 231 2.48 -18.32 -16.91
CA ALA A 231 3.35 -17.86 -18.00
C ALA A 231 3.99 -16.50 -17.70
N GLU A 232 3.23 -15.55 -17.14
CA GLU A 232 3.75 -14.23 -16.77
C GLU A 232 4.80 -14.33 -15.66
N GLY A 233 4.60 -15.23 -14.69
CA GLY A 233 5.61 -15.51 -13.67
C GLY A 233 6.94 -16.00 -14.23
N ARG A 234 6.91 -16.89 -15.25
CA ARG A 234 8.13 -17.38 -15.91
C ARG A 234 8.84 -16.31 -16.72
N ILE A 235 8.09 -15.48 -17.47
CA ILE A 235 8.66 -14.36 -18.23
C ILE A 235 9.32 -13.37 -17.26
N ARG A 236 8.62 -13.01 -16.17
CA ARG A 236 9.14 -12.12 -15.13
C ARG A 236 10.41 -12.66 -14.50
N GLN A 237 10.42 -13.94 -14.13
CA GLN A 237 11.61 -14.61 -13.62
C GLN A 237 12.79 -14.48 -14.59
N GLN A 238 12.61 -14.76 -15.88
CA GLN A 238 13.69 -14.65 -16.86
C GLN A 238 14.20 -13.21 -17.03
N LEU A 239 13.32 -12.21 -17.04
CA LEU A 239 13.72 -10.80 -17.10
C LEU A 239 14.58 -10.37 -15.90
N ILE A 240 14.29 -10.90 -14.71
CA ILE A 240 15.08 -10.67 -13.50
C ILE A 240 16.40 -11.45 -13.56
N GLU A 241 16.36 -12.69 -14.05
CA GLU A 241 17.56 -13.52 -14.19
C GLU A 241 18.57 -12.95 -15.18
N GLU A 242 18.09 -12.40 -16.30
CA GLU A 242 18.87 -11.66 -17.30
C GLU A 242 19.35 -10.28 -16.80
N ASN A 243 19.02 -9.91 -15.56
CA ASN A 243 19.35 -8.63 -14.94
C ASN A 243 18.88 -7.41 -15.78
N LEU A 244 17.65 -7.45 -16.28
CA LEU A 244 17.10 -6.34 -17.09
C LEU A 244 16.25 -5.38 -16.27
N LEU A 245 15.53 -5.86 -15.26
CA LEU A 245 14.67 -5.03 -14.42
C LEU A 245 15.52 -4.17 -13.48
N ASP A 246 15.36 -2.85 -13.52
CA ASP A 246 16.13 -1.88 -12.73
C ASP A 246 15.33 -1.32 -11.54
N ALA A 247 14.04 -1.02 -11.73
CA ALA A 247 13.18 -0.51 -10.67
C ALA A 247 11.69 -0.84 -10.88
N VAL A 248 10.96 -0.90 -9.76
CA VAL A 248 9.50 -1.03 -9.67
C VAL A 248 8.96 0.11 -8.81
N ILE A 249 8.17 1.00 -9.40
CA ILE A 249 7.67 2.21 -8.73
C ILE A 249 6.15 2.16 -8.68
N GLY A 250 5.57 2.01 -7.49
CA GLY A 250 4.12 2.05 -7.26
C GLY A 250 3.58 3.46 -7.34
N LEU A 251 2.50 3.66 -8.11
CA LEU A 251 1.83 4.94 -8.23
C LEU A 251 0.59 5.00 -7.30
N PRO A 252 0.11 6.22 -6.96
CA PRO A 252 -1.17 6.39 -6.29
C PRO A 252 -2.32 5.71 -7.01
N ALA A 253 -3.25 5.13 -6.25
CA ALA A 253 -4.53 4.67 -6.80
C ALA A 253 -5.31 5.86 -7.40
N ASN A 254 -6.26 5.59 -8.30
CA ASN A 254 -7.10 6.61 -8.94
C ASN A 254 -6.33 7.75 -9.65
N ILE A 255 -5.07 7.55 -10.06
CA ILE A 255 -4.34 8.55 -10.86
C ILE A 255 -4.77 8.52 -12.34
N PHE A 256 -5.16 7.36 -12.86
CA PHE A 256 -5.62 7.19 -14.24
C PHE A 256 -7.10 7.48 -14.42
N PHE A 257 -7.48 7.95 -15.61
CA PHE A 257 -8.89 8.19 -15.96
C PHE A 257 -9.63 6.86 -16.15
N GLY A 258 -10.89 6.80 -15.71
CA GLY A 258 -11.78 5.68 -16.02
C GLY A 258 -11.46 4.35 -15.33
N THR A 259 -10.42 4.29 -14.49
CA THR A 259 -10.05 3.09 -13.72
C THR A 259 -9.46 3.46 -12.36
N GLY A 260 -9.91 2.77 -11.30
CA GLY A 260 -9.30 2.85 -9.98
C GLY A 260 -8.19 1.81 -9.75
N ILE A 261 -7.80 1.07 -10.81
CA ILE A 261 -6.76 0.05 -10.72
C ILE A 261 -5.43 0.73 -10.39
N PRO A 262 -4.74 0.30 -9.30
CA PRO A 262 -3.38 0.75 -9.01
C PRO A 262 -2.41 0.36 -10.14
N ALA A 263 -1.55 1.30 -10.50
CA ALA A 263 -0.57 1.16 -11.55
C ALA A 263 0.84 1.30 -10.98
N ALA A 264 1.82 0.74 -11.70
CA ALA A 264 3.22 0.88 -11.39
C ALA A 264 4.01 1.25 -12.65
N ILE A 265 5.18 1.83 -12.46
CA ILE A 265 6.18 2.01 -13.51
C ILE A 265 7.24 0.93 -13.34
N LEU A 266 7.54 0.22 -14.43
CA LEU A 266 8.70 -0.67 -14.52
C LEU A 266 9.78 0.01 -15.35
N ILE A 267 11.00 0.05 -14.82
CA ILE A 267 12.18 0.50 -15.55
C ILE A 267 13.05 -0.70 -15.87
N PHE A 268 13.42 -0.87 -17.13
CA PHE A 268 14.39 -1.87 -17.58
C PHE A 268 15.62 -1.18 -18.17
N LYS A 269 16.81 -1.74 -17.94
CA LYS A 269 18.07 -1.23 -18.49
C LYS A 269 18.93 -2.36 -19.02
N ARG A 270 19.66 -2.08 -20.10
CA ARG A 270 20.67 -2.98 -20.68
C ARG A 270 22.05 -2.81 -20.05
N ASN A 271 22.27 -1.69 -19.37
CA ASN A 271 23.53 -1.29 -18.73
C ASN A 271 23.33 -1.00 -17.23
N LYS A 272 22.87 -2.00 -16.47
CA LYS A 272 22.76 -1.85 -15.02
C LYS A 272 24.14 -1.81 -14.35
N ILE A 273 24.23 -1.05 -13.26
CA ILE A 273 25.43 -0.93 -12.42
C ILE A 273 25.59 -2.12 -11.45
N ASP A 274 24.49 -2.77 -11.12
CA ASP A 274 24.36 -3.88 -10.18
C ASP A 274 23.28 -4.86 -10.65
N ASP A 275 23.04 -5.93 -9.89
CA ASP A 275 21.96 -6.88 -10.13
C ASP A 275 20.72 -6.69 -9.25
N LYS A 276 20.64 -5.55 -8.54
CA LYS A 276 19.58 -5.23 -7.58
C LYS A 276 18.41 -4.54 -8.25
N VAL A 277 17.23 -4.62 -7.64
CA VAL A 277 16.02 -3.94 -8.11
C VAL A 277 15.54 -2.97 -7.05
N LEU A 278 15.40 -1.70 -7.42
CA LEU A 278 14.88 -0.69 -6.51
C LEU A 278 13.34 -0.71 -6.52
N PHE A 279 12.74 -0.93 -5.36
CA PHE A 279 11.31 -0.79 -5.14
C PHE A 279 11.02 0.58 -4.52
N ILE A 280 10.03 1.31 -5.02
CA ILE A 280 9.56 2.58 -4.46
C ILE A 280 8.03 2.52 -4.34
N ASP A 281 7.49 2.74 -3.15
CA ASP A 281 6.05 2.85 -2.88
C ASP A 281 5.62 4.32 -2.78
N ALA A 282 5.35 4.95 -3.93
CA ALA A 282 4.81 6.30 -3.97
C ALA A 282 3.28 6.33 -3.89
N SER A 283 2.63 5.25 -3.43
CA SER A 283 1.16 5.15 -3.41
C SER A 283 0.48 6.05 -2.37
N ARG A 284 1.23 6.61 -1.42
CA ARG A 284 0.71 7.39 -0.27
C ARG A 284 0.95 8.89 -0.36
N GLU A 285 1.81 9.33 -1.28
CA GLU A 285 2.26 10.72 -1.38
C GLU A 285 1.73 11.36 -2.65
N PHE A 286 0.60 12.03 -2.52
CA PHE A 286 -0.12 12.67 -3.61
C PHE A 286 -1.08 13.72 -3.07
N GLU A 287 -1.58 14.58 -3.95
CA GLU A 287 -2.73 15.42 -3.65
C GLU A 287 -4.02 14.66 -3.94
N GLN A 288 -4.84 14.47 -2.90
CA GLN A 288 -6.13 13.79 -3.05
C GLN A 288 -7.14 14.71 -3.73
N GLY A 289 -7.53 14.37 -4.96
CA GLY A 289 -8.62 15.04 -5.65
C GLY A 289 -9.97 14.35 -5.45
N ARG A 290 -11.02 14.95 -6.00
CA ARG A 290 -12.41 14.43 -5.87
C ARG A 290 -12.65 13.16 -6.68
N ILE A 291 -12.04 13.04 -7.86
CA ILE A 291 -12.19 11.89 -8.78
C ILE A 291 -10.85 11.21 -9.00
N GLN A 292 -9.77 11.99 -9.08
CA GLN A 292 -8.43 11.49 -9.33
C GLN A 292 -7.45 12.06 -8.33
N ASN A 293 -6.40 11.28 -8.07
CA ASN A 293 -5.24 11.73 -7.33
C ASN A 293 -4.21 12.33 -8.28
N THR A 294 -3.44 13.30 -7.81
CA THR A 294 -2.44 14.01 -8.62
C THR A 294 -1.10 13.98 -7.93
N LEU A 295 -0.03 13.67 -8.69
CA LEU A 295 1.34 13.84 -8.21
C LEU A 295 1.74 15.31 -8.35
N ARG A 296 2.13 15.93 -7.24
CA ARG A 296 2.70 17.28 -7.23
C ARG A 296 4.17 17.21 -7.63
N GLU A 297 4.78 18.34 -7.98
CA GLU A 297 6.22 18.41 -8.27
C GLU A 297 7.08 17.91 -7.10
N ILE A 298 6.66 18.15 -5.84
CA ILE A 298 7.37 17.63 -4.66
C ILE A 298 7.36 16.09 -4.60
N ASP A 299 6.23 15.47 -4.94
CA ASP A 299 6.09 14.01 -4.96
C ASP A 299 6.95 13.41 -6.09
N ILE A 300 6.92 14.02 -7.29
CA ILE A 300 7.77 13.63 -8.43
C ILE A 300 9.26 13.74 -8.07
N ASN A 301 9.68 14.86 -7.49
CA ASN A 301 11.08 15.09 -7.15
C ASN A 301 11.58 14.13 -6.09
N LYS A 302 10.74 13.74 -5.11
CA LYS A 302 11.10 12.72 -4.14
C LYS A 302 11.31 11.36 -4.81
N ILE A 303 10.40 10.92 -5.69
CA ILE A 303 10.57 9.67 -6.45
C ILE A 303 11.87 9.69 -7.25
N LEU A 304 12.16 10.79 -7.95
CA LEU A 304 13.38 10.95 -8.74
C LEU A 304 14.64 10.91 -7.88
N GLN A 305 14.66 11.64 -6.76
CA GLN A 305 15.80 11.63 -5.84
C GLN A 305 16.06 10.23 -5.28
N THR A 306 15.01 9.54 -4.82
CA THR A 306 15.13 8.16 -4.34
C THR A 306 15.62 7.22 -5.43
N TYR A 307 15.10 7.33 -6.66
CA TYR A 307 15.54 6.54 -7.80
C TYR A 307 17.01 6.76 -8.16
N HIS A 308 17.47 8.02 -8.19
CA HIS A 308 18.85 8.36 -8.53
C HIS A 308 19.84 7.97 -7.43
N ASN A 309 19.45 8.14 -6.17
CA ASN A 309 20.31 7.78 -5.04
C ASN A 309 20.41 6.26 -4.86
N ARG A 310 19.38 5.50 -5.26
CA ARG A 310 19.30 4.03 -5.08
C ARG A 310 19.62 3.61 -3.64
N VAL A 311 18.98 4.27 -2.67
CA VAL A 311 19.14 3.95 -1.25
C VAL A 311 17.81 3.51 -0.66
N ASP A 312 17.90 2.70 0.39
CA ASP A 312 16.74 2.36 1.21
C ASP A 312 16.20 3.62 1.89
N VAL A 313 14.87 3.71 1.95
CA VAL A 313 14.16 4.78 2.64
C VAL A 313 13.04 4.09 3.40
N ASP A 314 13.08 4.19 4.73
CA ASP A 314 12.14 3.48 5.60
C ASP A 314 10.68 3.70 5.18
N GLY A 315 9.94 2.60 5.06
CA GLY A 315 8.54 2.57 4.63
C GLY A 315 8.25 3.07 3.21
N TYR A 316 9.26 3.45 2.42
CA TYR A 316 9.10 4.10 1.13
C TYR A 316 9.88 3.43 -0.02
N ALA A 317 11.13 3.04 0.20
CA ALA A 317 11.96 2.42 -0.83
C ALA A 317 12.92 1.37 -0.28
N HIS A 318 13.18 0.35 -1.08
CA HIS A 318 14.10 -0.75 -0.74
C HIS A 318 14.85 -1.24 -1.97
N LEU A 319 16.17 -1.33 -1.86
CA LEU A 319 17.06 -1.83 -2.90
C LEU A 319 17.26 -3.34 -2.71
N ALA A 320 16.33 -4.11 -3.25
CA ALA A 320 16.28 -5.55 -3.04
C ALA A 320 17.40 -6.27 -3.80
N GLU A 321 18.06 -7.20 -3.10
CA GLU A 321 19.00 -8.14 -3.70
C GLU A 321 18.28 -9.13 -4.62
N LYS A 322 18.97 -9.59 -5.67
CA LYS A 322 18.39 -10.60 -6.59
C LYS A 322 17.95 -11.88 -5.84
N SER A 323 18.72 -12.31 -4.83
CA SER A 323 18.39 -13.46 -3.98
C SER A 323 17.13 -13.25 -3.14
N GLU A 324 16.88 -12.01 -2.69
CA GLU A 324 15.68 -11.65 -1.95
C GLU A 324 14.44 -11.81 -2.85
N ILE A 325 14.53 -11.32 -4.09
CA ILE A 325 13.46 -11.44 -5.09
C ILE A 325 13.20 -12.91 -5.44
N GLN A 326 14.26 -13.72 -5.57
CA GLN A 326 14.14 -15.16 -5.77
C GLN A 326 13.45 -15.85 -4.58
N SER A 327 13.78 -15.46 -3.35
CA SER A 327 13.13 -16.01 -2.14
C SER A 327 11.64 -15.66 -2.06
N ASN A 328 11.24 -14.56 -2.70
CA ASN A 328 9.85 -14.14 -2.87
C ASN A 328 9.18 -14.73 -4.12
N ASP A 329 9.73 -15.80 -4.70
CA ASP A 329 9.20 -16.48 -5.92
C ASP A 329 9.03 -15.52 -7.10
N TYR A 330 9.97 -14.57 -7.24
CA TYR A 330 9.96 -13.50 -8.22
C TYR A 330 8.69 -12.64 -8.18
N ASN A 331 7.98 -12.60 -7.05
CA ASN A 331 6.82 -11.76 -6.85
C ASN A 331 7.28 -10.32 -6.59
N LEU A 332 6.95 -9.39 -7.49
CA LEU A 332 7.35 -7.99 -7.43
C LEU A 332 6.30 -7.11 -6.72
N ASN A 333 5.37 -7.69 -5.96
CA ASN A 333 4.44 -6.88 -5.17
C ASN A 333 5.24 -5.96 -4.23
N ILE A 334 5.15 -4.65 -4.48
CA ILE A 334 5.97 -3.61 -3.85
C ILE A 334 5.93 -3.70 -2.33
N ALA A 335 4.75 -4.02 -1.76
CA ALA A 335 4.56 -4.14 -0.32
C ALA A 335 5.42 -5.23 0.35
N ARG A 336 5.99 -6.17 -0.42
CA ARG A 336 6.91 -7.20 0.09
C ARG A 336 8.32 -6.67 0.34
N TYR A 337 8.64 -5.49 -0.20
CA TYR A 337 9.99 -4.93 -0.22
C TYR A 337 10.06 -3.59 0.53
N THR A 338 9.06 -2.72 0.38
CA THR A 338 9.10 -1.34 0.91
C THR A 338 8.51 -1.18 2.30
N PHE A 339 7.71 -2.14 2.77
CA PHE A 339 7.49 -2.27 4.20
C PHE A 339 8.73 -2.93 4.75
N ALA A 340 9.32 -2.34 5.78
CA ALA A 340 10.45 -2.93 6.47
C ALA A 340 10.17 -4.43 6.66
N TYR A 341 10.93 -5.26 5.94
CA TYR A 341 11.43 -6.47 6.55
C TYR A 341 12.29 -5.97 7.71
N GLU A 342 11.63 -5.61 8.81
CA GLU A 342 12.32 -5.48 10.08
C GLU A 342 13.11 -6.80 10.24
N ASN A 343 14.36 -6.68 10.61
CA ASN A 343 15.32 -7.77 10.47
C ASN A 343 14.88 -8.95 11.36
N PRO A 344 14.91 -10.22 10.92
CA PRO A 344 14.61 -11.38 11.78
C PRO A 344 15.45 -11.49 13.05
N ASP A 345 16.58 -10.77 13.13
CA ASP A 345 17.42 -10.62 14.31
C ASP A 345 17.14 -9.34 15.14
N GLU A 346 16.20 -8.50 14.71
CA GLU A 346 15.82 -7.27 15.39
C GLU A 346 15.06 -7.60 16.68
N GLN A 347 15.58 -7.06 17.77
CA GLN A 347 14.99 -7.22 19.09
C GLN A 347 13.93 -6.12 19.27
N ILE A 348 12.66 -6.49 19.28
CA ILE A 348 11.59 -5.59 19.68
C ILE A 348 11.66 -5.32 21.17
N VAL A 349 11.37 -4.08 21.52
CA VAL A 349 11.27 -3.59 22.89
C VAL A 349 9.84 -3.79 23.33
N VAL A 350 9.61 -4.69 24.30
CA VAL A 350 8.30 -4.89 24.92
C VAL A 350 8.36 -4.34 26.34
N SER A 351 7.45 -3.42 26.67
CA SER A 351 7.29 -2.97 28.05
C SER A 351 6.66 -4.07 28.90
N THR A 352 7.26 -4.39 30.05
CA THR A 352 6.73 -5.37 31.01
C THR A 352 6.24 -4.71 32.31
N GLY A 353 6.12 -3.38 32.33
CA GLY A 353 5.69 -2.66 33.52
C GLY A 353 4.22 -2.95 33.87
N PRO A 354 3.87 -3.03 35.17
CA PRO A 354 2.53 -3.44 35.63
C PRO A 354 1.41 -2.42 35.31
N GLY A 355 1.76 -1.19 34.91
CA GLY A 355 0.82 -0.17 34.49
C GLY A 355 0.18 -0.45 33.12
N GLN A 356 -1.01 0.10 32.89
CA GLN A 356 -1.72 0.08 31.60
C GLN A 356 -1.01 0.96 30.56
N HIS A 357 -0.30 1.99 31.03
CA HIS A 357 0.56 2.85 30.22
C HIS A 357 1.95 2.92 30.86
N ASP A 358 2.98 3.14 30.04
CA ASP A 358 4.36 3.26 30.50
C ASP A 358 4.66 4.68 30.97
N VAL A 359 4.18 5.67 30.20
CA VAL A 359 4.42 7.08 30.46
C VAL A 359 3.13 7.87 30.29
N PHE A 360 2.82 8.70 31.28
CA PHE A 360 1.84 9.78 31.18
C PHE A 360 2.57 11.09 30.85
N ILE A 361 2.12 11.82 29.83
CA ILE A 361 2.71 13.11 29.43
C ILE A 361 1.90 14.27 29.99
N SER A 362 2.51 15.05 30.89
CA SER A 362 1.96 16.30 31.41
C SER A 362 2.54 17.49 30.64
N TYR A 363 1.69 18.32 30.04
CA TYR A 363 2.12 19.45 29.21
C TYR A 363 1.05 20.56 29.16
N SER A 364 1.43 21.75 28.67
CA SER A 364 0.47 22.82 28.38
C SER A 364 -0.13 22.63 26.99
N HIS A 365 -1.44 22.84 26.79
CA HIS A 365 -2.07 22.79 25.45
C HIS A 365 -1.45 23.77 24.43
N LYS A 366 -0.66 24.76 24.87
CA LYS A 366 0.10 25.62 23.96
C LYS A 366 1.34 24.94 23.37
N ASP A 367 1.77 23.83 23.96
CA ASP A 367 2.95 23.05 23.57
C ASP A 367 2.60 21.81 22.71
N THR A 368 1.37 21.70 22.20
CA THR A 368 0.87 20.51 21.47
C THR A 368 1.79 20.05 20.32
N ASN A 369 2.37 20.98 19.55
CA ASN A 369 3.26 20.61 18.44
C ASN A 369 4.54 19.92 18.96
N ARG A 370 5.16 20.46 20.01
CA ARG A 370 6.38 19.90 20.62
C ARG A 370 6.09 18.58 21.32
N LYS A 371 4.93 18.50 21.97
CA LYS A 371 4.45 17.26 22.57
C LYS A 371 4.29 16.16 21.53
N LYS A 372 3.75 16.44 20.34
CA LYS A 372 3.62 15.43 19.26
C LYS A 372 4.98 14.89 18.82
N GLU A 373 5.93 15.78 18.52
CA GLU A 373 7.29 15.39 18.15
C GLU A 373 7.95 14.51 19.23
N PHE A 374 7.77 14.86 20.51
CA PHE A 374 8.31 14.10 21.63
C PHE A 374 7.61 12.74 21.83
N VAL A 375 6.28 12.69 21.69
CA VAL A 375 5.50 11.46 21.82
C VAL A 375 5.85 10.48 20.69
N ASP A 376 6.03 10.96 19.46
CA ASP A 376 6.43 10.13 18.32
C ASP A 376 7.78 9.42 18.58
N GLU A 377 8.76 10.11 19.17
CA GLU A 377 10.06 9.53 19.54
C GLU A 377 9.91 8.45 20.65
N LEU A 378 9.06 8.67 21.65
CA LEU A 378 8.81 7.67 22.70
C LEU A 378 8.05 6.44 22.17
N LEU A 379 7.11 6.63 21.23
CA LEU A 379 6.41 5.55 20.54
C LEU A 379 7.38 4.74 19.68
N GLN A 380 8.28 5.40 18.95
CA GLN A 380 9.36 4.74 18.20
C GLN A 380 10.32 3.98 19.11
N ALA A 381 10.51 4.46 20.35
CA ALA A 381 11.29 3.76 21.37
C ALA A 381 10.56 2.56 22.01
N GLY A 382 9.31 2.27 21.60
CA GLY A 382 8.52 1.11 22.02
C GLY A 382 7.78 1.28 23.35
N MET A 383 7.51 2.52 23.77
CA MET A 383 6.78 2.80 25.03
C MET A 383 5.28 3.00 24.79
N ARG A 384 4.44 2.51 25.70
CA ARG A 384 2.98 2.75 25.74
C ARG A 384 2.71 4.12 26.36
N ILE A 385 2.36 5.10 25.54
CA ILE A 385 2.12 6.48 26.00
C ILE A 385 0.63 6.72 26.20
N TRP A 386 0.27 7.37 27.32
CA TRP A 386 -1.06 7.97 27.46
C TRP A 386 -1.03 9.41 26.93
N ASP A 387 -1.96 9.71 26.03
CA ASP A 387 -2.08 10.97 25.30
C ASP A 387 -3.56 11.44 25.29
N ASP A 388 -3.79 12.72 25.59
CA ASP A 388 -5.08 13.39 25.64
C ASP A 388 -5.71 13.71 24.26
N ASP A 389 -4.93 13.76 23.17
CA ASP A 389 -5.39 14.06 21.80
C ASP A 389 -6.29 12.95 21.20
N ALA A 390 -6.31 11.75 21.80
CA ALA A 390 -7.10 10.62 21.33
C ALA A 390 -8.59 10.68 21.73
N TYR A 391 -9.01 11.64 22.57
CA TYR A 391 -10.38 11.74 23.07
C TYR A 391 -11.12 12.97 22.52
N THR A 392 -11.80 12.81 21.38
CA THR A 392 -12.96 13.65 21.05
C THR A 392 -14.09 13.36 22.03
N LEU A 393 -14.17 14.12 23.11
CA LEU A 393 -15.31 14.11 24.04
C LEU A 393 -16.36 15.12 23.62
N ASN A 394 -17.62 14.66 23.61
CA ASN A 394 -18.80 15.50 23.36
C ASN A 394 -18.99 16.54 24.49
N VAL A 395 -19.50 17.72 24.13
CA VAL A 395 -19.80 18.81 25.06
C VAL A 395 -20.77 18.32 26.16
N GLY A 396 -20.33 18.35 27.43
CA GLY A 396 -21.20 18.12 28.60
C GLY A 396 -20.82 16.98 29.56
N THR A 397 -19.66 16.33 29.44
CA THR A 397 -19.27 15.24 30.37
C THR A 397 -18.57 15.78 31.65
N PRO A 398 -19.04 15.47 32.87
CA PRO A 398 -18.43 15.97 34.12
C PRO A 398 -17.16 15.22 34.60
N ASP A 399 -16.75 14.14 33.92
CA ASP A 399 -15.83 13.13 34.48
C ASP A 399 -14.36 13.21 34.04
N TRP A 400 -13.95 14.29 33.35
CA TRP A 400 -12.60 14.39 32.77
C TRP A 400 -11.47 14.41 33.83
N GLN A 401 -11.74 14.92 35.05
CA GLN A 401 -10.78 14.90 36.16
C GLN A 401 -10.47 13.47 36.62
N ILE A 402 -11.50 12.66 36.78
CA ILE A 402 -11.39 11.28 37.26
C ILE A 402 -10.61 10.42 36.25
N GLN A 403 -10.72 10.72 34.96
CA GLN A 403 -9.98 10.00 33.92
C GLN A 403 -8.49 10.34 33.92
N ILE A 404 -8.12 11.61 34.08
CA ILE A 404 -6.71 12.03 34.18
C ILE A 404 -6.07 11.40 35.43
N GLU A 405 -6.75 11.46 36.57
CA GLU A 405 -6.29 10.85 37.82
C GLU A 405 -6.06 9.33 37.67
N LYS A 406 -7.04 8.61 37.11
CA LYS A 406 -6.89 7.17 36.81
C LYS A 406 -5.77 6.88 35.83
N SER A 407 -5.53 7.75 34.86
CA SER A 407 -4.48 7.56 33.85
C SER A 407 -3.09 7.76 34.45
N ILE A 408 -2.93 8.74 35.34
CA ILE A 408 -1.69 8.92 36.12
C ILE A 408 -1.45 7.70 37.04
N GLU A 409 -2.49 7.17 37.69
CA GLU A 409 -2.39 5.94 38.49
C GLU A 409 -2.03 4.71 37.66
N ALA A 410 -2.56 4.61 36.44
CA ALA A 410 -2.31 3.50 35.54
C ALA A 410 -0.95 3.60 34.82
N ALA A 411 -0.30 4.77 34.83
CA ALA A 411 1.02 4.97 34.23
C ALA A 411 2.16 4.51 35.15
N ASN A 412 3.23 3.94 34.59
CA ASN A 412 4.42 3.56 35.36
C ASN A 412 5.23 4.80 35.82
N CYS A 413 5.26 5.86 35.01
CA CYS A 413 5.87 7.13 35.36
C CYS A 413 5.19 8.32 34.65
N VAL A 414 5.54 9.53 35.09
CA VAL A 414 5.05 10.79 34.52
C VAL A 414 6.23 11.55 33.93
N VAL A 415 6.12 11.95 32.66
CA VAL A 415 7.04 12.91 32.04
C VAL A 415 6.33 14.25 31.97
N VAL A 416 6.99 15.32 32.40
CA VAL A 416 6.45 16.68 32.31
C VAL A 416 7.28 17.53 31.36
N LEU A 417 6.63 18.11 30.35
CA LEU A 417 7.26 19.04 29.42
C LEU A 417 7.27 20.44 30.07
N LEU A 418 8.46 20.93 30.38
CA LEU A 418 8.69 22.21 31.05
C LEU A 418 8.86 23.32 30.01
N SER A 419 7.96 24.29 30.07
CA SER A 419 7.93 25.54 29.32
C SER A 419 7.42 26.66 30.23
N PRO A 420 7.57 27.94 29.86
CA PRO A 420 6.96 29.03 30.62
C PRO A 420 5.43 28.88 30.74
N ASP A 421 4.78 28.38 29.69
CA ASP A 421 3.34 28.12 29.68
C ASP A 421 2.96 26.92 30.57
N ALA A 422 3.77 25.86 30.62
CA ALA A 422 3.55 24.73 31.51
C ALA A 422 3.68 25.12 32.99
N LYS A 423 4.63 26.01 33.32
CA LYS A 423 4.82 26.52 34.68
C LYS A 423 3.61 27.29 35.21
N GLU A 424 2.97 28.09 34.36
CA GLU A 424 1.76 28.86 34.69
C GLU A 424 0.46 28.04 34.59
N SER A 425 0.51 26.84 34.02
CA SER A 425 -0.66 25.98 33.83
C SER A 425 -1.14 25.37 35.16
N ILE A 426 -2.38 25.68 35.53
CA ILE A 426 -3.07 25.07 36.68
C ILE A 426 -3.20 23.55 36.50
N TRP A 427 -3.33 23.09 35.25
CA TRP A 427 -3.48 21.67 34.91
C TRP A 427 -2.21 20.87 35.15
N VAL A 428 -1.10 21.30 34.55
CA VAL A 428 0.22 20.70 34.76
C VAL A 428 0.55 20.66 36.26
N ARG A 429 0.27 21.75 36.99
CA ARG A 429 0.48 21.80 38.43
C ARG A 429 -0.35 20.75 39.19
N ARG A 430 -1.62 20.55 38.81
CA ARG A 430 -2.49 19.54 39.44
C ARG A 430 -2.01 18.12 39.18
N GLU A 431 -1.67 17.81 37.92
CA GLU A 431 -1.15 16.50 37.53
C GLU A 431 0.15 16.16 38.26
N LEU A 432 1.07 17.13 38.36
CA LEU A 432 2.32 16.97 39.12
C LEU A 432 2.06 16.72 40.61
N MET A 433 1.16 17.47 41.24
CA MET A 433 0.82 17.27 42.66
C MET A 433 0.17 15.89 42.88
N TYR A 434 -0.71 15.47 41.97
CA TYR A 434 -1.35 14.15 42.03
C TYR A 434 -0.31 13.03 41.89
N ALA A 435 0.55 13.12 40.88
CA ALA A 435 1.64 12.19 40.66
C ALA A 435 2.56 12.07 41.89
N GLN A 436 2.95 13.19 42.50
CA GLN A 436 3.77 13.18 43.72
C GLN A 436 3.05 12.54 44.92
N THR A 437 1.76 12.84 45.10
CA THR A 437 0.94 12.28 46.19
C THR A 437 0.83 10.75 46.08
N HIS A 438 0.81 10.22 44.86
CA HIS A 438 0.78 8.79 44.58
C HIS A 438 2.18 8.18 44.37
N HIS A 439 3.24 8.91 44.73
CA HIS A 439 4.64 8.48 44.61
C HIS A 439 5.04 8.02 43.20
N LYS A 440 4.41 8.59 42.16
CA LYS A 440 4.79 8.35 40.77
C LYS A 440 6.13 9.01 40.48
N PRO A 441 7.08 8.31 39.84
CA PRO A 441 8.31 8.93 39.36
C PRO A 441 7.98 10.02 38.35
N ILE A 442 8.55 11.21 38.54
CA ILE A 442 8.37 12.36 37.65
C ILE A 442 9.70 12.67 36.96
N PHE A 443 9.66 12.74 35.64
CA PHE A 443 10.80 13.06 34.78
C PHE A 443 10.57 14.44 34.14
N PRO A 444 11.25 15.49 34.63
CA PRO A 444 11.10 16.82 34.07
C PRO A 444 11.95 16.99 32.80
N VAL A 445 11.34 17.54 31.74
CA VAL A 445 11.96 17.71 30.42
C VAL A 445 11.81 19.16 29.97
N LEU A 446 12.89 19.92 29.97
CA LEU A 446 12.92 21.30 29.52
C LEU A 446 12.88 21.40 28.00
N VAL A 447 11.73 21.80 27.48
CA VAL A 447 11.47 21.99 26.04
C VAL A 447 11.54 23.45 25.61
N GLU A 448 11.34 24.39 26.53
CA GLU A 448 11.41 25.83 26.24
C GLU A 448 11.77 26.65 27.49
N GLY A 449 12.59 27.69 27.30
CA GLY A 449 12.97 28.64 28.37
C GLY A 449 14.13 28.13 29.23
N ASN A 450 14.17 28.53 30.51
CA ASN A 450 15.24 28.17 31.44
C ASN A 450 14.68 27.78 32.82
N GLU A 451 15.55 27.39 33.74
CA GLU A 451 15.18 26.98 35.09
C GLU A 451 14.31 28.01 35.82
N GLN A 452 14.58 29.30 35.67
CA GLN A 452 13.82 30.36 36.35
C GLN A 452 12.44 30.55 35.73
N THR A 453 12.31 30.41 34.41
CA THR A 453 11.07 30.70 33.68
C THR A 453 10.15 29.49 33.55
N SER A 454 10.70 28.28 33.57
CA SER A 454 9.98 27.09 33.09
C SER A 454 9.91 25.94 34.11
N VAL A 455 10.77 25.93 35.14
CA VAL A 455 10.74 24.89 36.18
C VAL A 455 9.84 25.35 37.34
N PRO A 456 8.76 24.62 37.67
CA PRO A 456 7.96 24.88 38.87
C PRO A 456 8.78 24.68 40.14
N LEU A 457 8.46 25.45 41.20
CA LEU A 457 9.09 25.31 42.53
C LEU A 457 9.10 23.86 43.06
N LEU A 458 8.07 23.09 42.73
CA LEU A 458 7.92 21.68 43.07
C LEU A 458 8.98 20.75 42.47
N LEU A 459 9.70 21.19 41.43
CA LEU A 459 10.71 20.44 40.71
C LEU A 459 12.08 21.14 40.74
N ILE A 460 12.26 22.17 41.57
CA ILE A 460 13.49 22.99 41.57
C ILE A 460 14.75 22.20 41.95
N ASN A 461 14.59 21.11 42.71
CA ASN A 461 15.67 20.21 43.12
C ASN A 461 15.74 18.95 42.25
N ALA A 462 14.90 18.83 41.22
CA ALA A 462 14.90 17.70 40.31
C ALA A 462 15.85 17.98 39.13
N GLN A 463 16.69 16.99 38.79
CA GLN A 463 17.44 17.03 37.55
C GLN A 463 16.46 16.92 36.38
N HIS A 464 16.62 17.77 35.36
CA HIS A 464 15.76 17.79 34.19
C HIS A 464 16.59 17.54 32.92
N ALA A 465 16.01 16.83 31.96
CA ALA A 465 16.58 16.70 30.63
C ALA A 465 16.39 18.03 29.88
N ASN A 466 17.43 18.57 29.24
CA ASN A 466 17.33 19.85 28.52
C ASN A 466 17.42 19.65 27.01
N LEU A 467 16.26 19.56 26.35
CA LEU A 467 16.16 19.30 24.92
C LEU A 467 16.53 20.51 24.04
N GLN A 468 16.82 21.69 24.62
CA GLN A 468 17.17 22.89 23.85
C GLN A 468 18.65 22.98 23.46
N ALA A 469 19.56 22.41 24.25
CA ALA A 469 21.01 22.58 24.05
C ALA A 469 21.68 21.37 23.37
N GLU A 470 21.14 20.16 23.54
CA GLU A 470 21.67 18.91 22.96
C GLU A 470 20.52 17.89 22.73
N TYR A 471 19.53 18.25 21.90
CA TYR A 471 18.26 17.52 21.73
C TYR A 471 18.43 15.99 21.69
N ARG A 472 19.22 15.48 20.73
CA ARG A 472 19.34 14.03 20.50
C ARG A 472 19.95 13.28 21.68
N LYS A 473 21.07 13.78 22.22
CA LYS A 473 21.77 13.14 23.33
C LYS A 473 20.92 13.13 24.60
N GLN A 474 20.26 14.26 24.92
CA GLN A 474 19.40 14.38 26.09
C GLN A 474 18.13 13.53 25.96
N LEU A 475 17.59 13.39 24.74
CA LEU A 475 16.46 12.51 24.46
C LEU A 475 16.85 11.04 24.59
N ASP A 476 18.00 10.63 24.06
CA ASP A 476 18.48 9.25 24.15
C ASP A 476 18.76 8.86 25.63
N ASP A 477 19.43 9.72 26.41
CA ASP A 477 19.67 9.51 27.85
C ASP A 477 18.35 9.38 28.65
N LEU A 478 17.35 10.20 28.31
CA LEU A 478 16.02 10.15 28.90
C LEU A 478 15.30 8.84 28.53
N ILE A 479 15.34 8.44 27.26
CA ILE A 479 14.72 7.21 26.77
C ILE A 479 15.33 6.00 27.47
N ASP A 480 16.65 5.95 27.64
CA ASP A 480 17.32 4.86 28.35
C ASP A 480 16.93 4.80 29.82
N THR A 481 16.83 5.96 30.48
CA THR A 481 16.35 6.06 31.86
C THR A 481 14.90 5.58 32.01
N LEU A 482 14.03 5.98 31.08
CA LEU A 482 12.62 5.54 31.04
C LEU A 482 12.53 4.03 30.78
N LYS A 483 13.35 3.48 29.87
CA LYS A 483 13.42 2.04 29.57
C LYS A 483 13.80 1.21 30.79
N GLU A 484 14.81 1.64 31.53
CA GLU A 484 15.24 0.98 32.77
C GLU A 484 14.11 0.98 33.81
N ARG A 485 13.39 2.10 33.92
CA ARG A 485 12.32 2.27 34.92
C ARG A 485 11.05 1.48 34.60
N VAL A 486 10.68 1.42 33.33
CA VAL A 486 9.48 0.75 32.84
C VAL A 486 9.67 -0.77 32.73
N GLY A 487 10.91 -1.27 32.83
CA GLY A 487 11.20 -2.69 32.73
C GLY A 487 11.02 -3.20 31.31
N ILE A 488 11.59 -2.48 30.35
CA ILE A 488 11.57 -2.89 28.94
C ILE A 488 12.45 -4.14 28.75
N ARG A 489 11.86 -5.25 28.28
CA ARG A 489 12.59 -6.44 27.86
C ARG A 489 12.74 -6.44 26.35
N LYS A 490 13.96 -6.72 25.89
CA LYS A 490 14.23 -7.00 24.47
C LYS A 490 13.76 -8.42 24.16
N VAL A 491 12.69 -8.55 23.39
CA VAL A 491 12.17 -9.82 22.88
C VAL A 491 12.49 -9.86 21.39
N ARG A 492 12.83 -11.02 20.81
CA ARG A 492 13.02 -11.10 19.36
C ARG A 492 11.68 -10.82 18.66
N SER A 493 11.69 -9.97 17.63
CA SER A 493 10.48 -9.68 16.85
C SER A 493 9.85 -10.99 16.36
N PRO A 494 8.59 -11.28 16.72
CA PRO A 494 7.90 -12.42 16.17
C PRO A 494 7.52 -12.07 14.72
N TYR A 495 8.42 -12.29 13.75
CA TYR A 495 7.98 -12.40 12.35
C TYR A 495 7.19 -13.67 12.18
N ILE A 496 5.87 -13.58 12.34
CA ILE A 496 4.94 -14.70 12.25
C ILE A 496 4.57 -14.97 10.78
N TYR A 497 5.53 -14.91 9.86
CA TYR A 497 5.26 -15.29 8.46
C TYR A 497 5.63 -16.73 8.15
N ASP A 498 6.53 -17.33 8.94
CA ASP A 498 6.90 -18.73 8.75
C ASP A 498 7.43 -19.37 10.05
N LEU A 499 6.52 -19.71 10.95
CA LEU A 499 6.83 -20.46 12.18
C LEU A 499 7.17 -21.94 11.92
N THR A 500 7.14 -22.38 10.65
CA THR A 500 7.61 -23.71 10.27
C THR A 500 9.14 -23.74 10.08
N LYS A 501 9.78 -22.59 9.93
CA LYS A 501 11.25 -22.47 9.84
C LYS A 501 11.92 -22.56 11.21
N GLN A 502 13.02 -23.31 11.26
CA GLN A 502 13.82 -23.47 12.47
C GLN A 502 14.51 -22.15 12.84
N ARG A 503 14.49 -21.80 14.14
CA ARG A 503 15.14 -20.62 14.69
C ARG A 503 16.18 -20.99 15.76
N PRO A 504 17.26 -20.21 15.91
CA PRO A 504 18.24 -20.44 16.97
C PRO A 504 17.58 -20.35 18.36
N GLY A 505 17.63 -21.44 19.13
CA GLY A 505 17.04 -21.54 20.48
C GLY A 505 15.62 -22.13 20.52
N TRP A 506 14.94 -22.25 19.39
CA TRP A 506 13.59 -22.83 19.32
C TRP A 506 13.66 -24.31 18.96
N LYS A 507 12.80 -25.13 19.58
CA LYS A 507 12.70 -26.56 19.31
C LYS A 507 11.69 -26.81 18.20
N GLN A 508 12.03 -27.62 17.20
CA GLN A 508 11.04 -28.09 16.24
C GLN A 508 10.27 -29.28 16.81
N ALA A 509 8.94 -29.20 16.82
CA ALA A 509 8.07 -30.26 17.31
C ALA A 509 6.85 -30.42 16.39
N ARG A 510 6.44 -31.67 16.18
CA ARG A 510 5.19 -31.96 15.45
C ARG A 510 3.99 -31.64 16.33
N LEU A 511 2.88 -31.22 15.71
CA LEU A 511 1.66 -30.84 16.42
C LEU A 511 1.16 -31.96 17.36
N ASN A 512 1.25 -33.24 16.94
CA ASN A 512 0.85 -34.38 17.78
C ASN A 512 1.70 -34.60 19.05
N ALA A 513 2.90 -34.03 19.12
CA ALA A 513 3.73 -34.03 20.32
C ALA A 513 3.32 -32.91 21.29
N LEU A 514 2.72 -31.84 20.75
CA LEU A 514 2.37 -30.62 21.47
C LEU A 514 0.93 -30.62 21.98
N VAL A 515 0.04 -31.39 21.36
CA VAL A 515 -1.39 -31.43 21.72
C VAL A 515 -1.95 -32.84 21.82
N ASP A 516 -2.92 -33.03 22.70
CA ASP A 516 -3.83 -34.16 22.61
C ASP A 516 -4.92 -33.84 21.58
N LEU A 517 -4.98 -34.67 20.55
CA LEU A 517 -5.96 -34.53 19.48
C LEU A 517 -7.23 -35.33 19.82
N LEU A 518 -8.29 -34.61 20.19
CA LEU A 518 -9.57 -35.16 20.57
C LEU A 518 -10.60 -35.05 19.43
N ARG A 519 -11.52 -36.01 19.40
CA ARG A 519 -12.62 -36.10 18.43
C ARG A 519 -13.94 -36.07 19.19
N PRO A 520 -14.85 -35.13 18.85
CA PRO A 520 -16.20 -35.15 19.40
C PRO A 520 -16.91 -36.45 19.04
N ARG A 521 -17.52 -37.07 20.03
CA ARG A 521 -18.25 -38.34 19.93
C ARG A 521 -19.75 -38.12 19.86
N GLN A 522 -20.24 -37.01 20.44
CA GLN A 522 -21.67 -36.76 20.53
C GLN A 522 -22.21 -36.18 19.21
N LYS A 523 -23.12 -36.93 18.55
CA LYS A 523 -23.92 -36.39 17.45
C LYS A 523 -25.12 -35.65 18.02
N ILE A 524 -25.03 -34.33 18.09
CA ILE A 524 -26.12 -33.46 18.50
C ILE A 524 -26.95 -33.10 17.26
N ASP A 525 -28.27 -33.28 17.33
CA ASP A 525 -29.19 -32.81 16.28
C ASP A 525 -29.21 -31.29 16.29
N LYS A 526 -28.85 -30.67 15.17
CA LYS A 526 -28.77 -29.22 15.02
C LYS A 526 -30.12 -28.53 15.25
N ASN A 527 -31.24 -29.22 15.03
CA ASN A 527 -32.58 -28.68 15.24
C ASN A 527 -32.91 -28.46 16.73
N ASN A 528 -32.16 -29.09 17.65
CA ASN A 528 -32.35 -28.97 19.10
C ASN A 528 -31.42 -27.93 19.74
N LEU A 529 -30.64 -27.20 18.94
CA LEU A 529 -29.77 -26.13 19.44
C LEU A 529 -30.59 -24.88 19.74
N LYS A 530 -30.33 -24.27 20.89
CA LYS A 530 -30.91 -22.98 21.28
C LYS A 530 -30.12 -21.84 20.69
N GLU A 531 -30.77 -20.69 20.46
CA GLU A 531 -30.08 -19.46 20.03
C GLU A 531 -29.13 -18.90 21.10
N LYS A 532 -29.44 -19.13 22.40
CA LYS A 532 -28.61 -18.74 23.55
C LYS A 532 -28.66 -19.83 24.64
N GLY A 533 -27.57 -20.00 25.37
CA GLY A 533 -27.46 -20.95 26.48
C GLY A 533 -26.06 -21.00 27.09
N ASP A 534 -25.83 -21.92 28.03
CA ASP A 534 -24.57 -21.99 28.79
C ASP A 534 -23.48 -22.82 28.09
N TYR A 535 -23.86 -23.78 27.24
CA TYR A 535 -22.93 -24.69 26.57
C TYR A 535 -22.94 -24.48 25.05
N PRO A 536 -21.99 -23.71 24.49
CA PRO A 536 -21.93 -23.48 23.05
C PRO A 536 -21.67 -24.78 22.29
N PHE A 537 -22.28 -24.90 21.11
CA PHE A 537 -22.05 -25.97 20.15
C PHE A 537 -21.26 -25.44 18.94
N TYR A 538 -20.06 -25.98 18.74
CA TYR A 538 -19.16 -25.59 17.67
C TYR A 538 -19.30 -26.48 16.44
N SER A 539 -19.39 -25.87 15.27
CA SER A 539 -19.29 -26.53 13.97
C SER A 539 -18.09 -25.96 13.18
N PRO A 540 -17.77 -26.46 11.97
CA PRO A 540 -16.71 -25.87 11.15
C PRO A 540 -16.90 -24.39 10.81
N SER A 541 -18.13 -23.85 10.94
CA SER A 541 -18.41 -22.42 10.75
C SER A 541 -18.39 -21.60 12.04
N GLY A 542 -17.91 -22.16 13.16
CA GLY A 542 -17.95 -21.55 14.49
C GLY A 542 -19.18 -21.97 15.30
N ILE A 543 -19.60 -21.13 16.25
CA ILE A 543 -20.75 -21.40 17.11
C ILE A 543 -22.04 -21.35 16.28
N THR A 544 -22.80 -22.45 16.30
CA THR A 544 -24.09 -22.54 15.57
C THR A 544 -25.30 -22.61 16.48
N GLY A 545 -25.10 -22.53 17.79
CA GLY A 545 -26.14 -22.54 18.81
C GLY A 545 -25.62 -23.10 20.13
N TYR A 546 -26.54 -23.35 21.07
CA TYR A 546 -26.22 -23.82 22.41
C TYR A 546 -26.95 -25.11 22.73
N SER A 547 -26.24 -26.05 23.36
CA SER A 547 -26.76 -27.34 23.81
C SER A 547 -27.12 -27.30 25.29
N ASP A 548 -28.00 -28.21 25.72
CA ASP A 548 -28.29 -28.43 27.13
C ASP A 548 -27.22 -29.30 27.82
N THR A 549 -26.32 -29.92 27.05
CA THR A 549 -25.25 -30.79 27.56
C THR A 549 -23.89 -30.41 26.95
N TYR A 550 -22.81 -30.69 27.68
CA TYR A 550 -21.44 -30.48 27.20
C TYR A 550 -20.67 -31.81 27.11
N GLU A 551 -19.75 -31.90 26.14
CA GLU A 551 -18.84 -33.05 25.98
C GLU A 551 -17.44 -32.73 26.51
N PHE A 552 -16.99 -31.49 26.39
CA PHE A 552 -15.65 -31.06 26.77
C PHE A 552 -15.70 -30.08 27.94
N GLU A 553 -14.81 -30.28 28.91
CA GLU A 553 -14.57 -29.35 30.02
C GLU A 553 -13.09 -28.96 30.10
N GLY A 554 -12.79 -27.66 30.10
CA GLY A 554 -11.45 -27.08 30.06
C GLY A 554 -11.25 -26.06 28.92
N GLU A 555 -10.01 -25.58 28.76
CA GLU A 555 -9.64 -24.72 27.65
C GLU A 555 -9.07 -25.57 26.50
N TYR A 556 -9.63 -25.40 25.31
CA TYR A 556 -9.23 -26.14 24.12
C TYR A 556 -9.16 -25.21 22.92
N LEU A 557 -8.40 -25.63 21.91
CA LEU A 557 -8.44 -25.03 20.58
C LEU A 557 -9.27 -25.88 19.64
N LEU A 558 -9.98 -25.23 18.74
CA LEU A 558 -10.91 -25.84 17.80
C LEU A 558 -10.44 -25.53 16.38
N VAL A 559 -10.27 -26.56 15.55
CA VAL A 559 -9.83 -26.43 14.15
C VAL A 559 -10.89 -27.09 13.23
N PRO A 560 -11.39 -26.39 12.20
CA PRO A 560 -12.38 -26.95 11.29
C PRO A 560 -11.76 -28.04 10.39
N GLY A 561 -12.44 -29.18 10.26
CA GLY A 561 -11.95 -30.33 9.50
C GLY A 561 -12.16 -30.29 7.99
N MET A 562 -12.98 -29.35 7.49
CA MET A 562 -13.12 -29.05 6.06
C MET A 562 -13.22 -27.54 5.86
N ILE A 563 -12.41 -27.01 4.95
CA ILE A 563 -12.48 -25.61 4.50
C ILE A 563 -13.08 -25.64 3.09
N SER A 564 -14.27 -25.07 2.89
CA SER A 564 -14.88 -25.00 1.55
C SER A 564 -14.24 -23.85 0.75
N SER A 565 -13.96 -24.09 -0.52
CA SER A 565 -13.23 -23.22 -1.45
C SER A 565 -14.01 -21.97 -1.91
N GLY A 566 -14.94 -21.44 -1.12
CA GLY A 566 -15.94 -20.46 -1.60
C GLY A 566 -16.33 -19.34 -0.64
N HIS A 567 -15.72 -19.20 0.54
CA HIS A 567 -16.06 -18.09 1.45
C HIS A 567 -14.82 -17.33 1.91
N GLU A 568 -14.69 -16.10 1.41
CA GLU A 568 -13.75 -15.04 1.87
C GLU A 568 -13.98 -14.60 3.33
N ARG A 569 -14.73 -15.37 4.15
CA ARG A 569 -15.14 -15.00 5.52
C ARG A 569 -14.41 -15.72 6.65
N PHE A 570 -13.54 -16.69 6.39
CA PHE A 570 -12.77 -17.35 7.45
C PHE A 570 -11.42 -16.66 7.64
N THR A 571 -11.42 -15.57 8.42
CA THR A 571 -10.20 -14.88 8.87
C THR A 571 -9.51 -15.59 10.04
N ARG A 572 -10.11 -16.64 10.63
CA ARG A 572 -9.55 -17.42 11.75
C ARG A 572 -9.64 -18.91 11.45
N ASN A 573 -8.49 -19.55 11.23
CA ASN A 573 -8.38 -21.00 10.97
C ASN A 573 -8.48 -21.87 12.24
N ALA A 574 -8.57 -21.25 13.42
CA ALA A 574 -8.73 -21.92 14.70
C ALA A 574 -9.42 -20.98 15.70
N TRP A 575 -10.05 -21.53 16.73
CA TRP A 575 -10.70 -20.77 17.80
C TRP A 575 -10.34 -21.32 19.17
N LYS A 576 -10.21 -20.43 20.17
CA LYS A 576 -10.23 -20.82 21.58
C LYS A 576 -11.69 -21.03 21.99
N SER A 577 -11.97 -22.07 22.77
CA SER A 577 -13.30 -22.30 23.33
C SER A 577 -13.73 -21.12 24.22
N GLU A 578 -14.82 -20.41 23.87
CA GLU A 578 -15.35 -19.27 24.64
C GLU A 578 -15.69 -19.65 26.09
N ASN A 579 -16.30 -20.82 26.27
CA ASN A 579 -16.66 -21.34 27.58
C ASN A 579 -15.81 -22.57 27.90
N LYS A 580 -15.51 -22.74 29.19
CA LYS A 580 -14.85 -23.95 29.70
C LYS A 580 -15.69 -25.22 29.49
N ARG A 581 -16.98 -25.12 29.15
CA ARG A 581 -17.86 -26.26 28.90
C ARG A 581 -18.55 -26.09 27.56
N PHE A 582 -18.35 -27.04 26.63
CA PHE A 582 -18.91 -26.97 25.29
C PHE A 582 -19.06 -28.35 24.64
N SER A 583 -19.73 -28.37 23.49
CA SER A 583 -19.80 -29.53 22.60
C SER A 583 -19.39 -29.11 21.18
N ALA A 584 -18.94 -30.05 20.35
CA ALA A 584 -18.54 -29.75 18.98
C ALA A 584 -18.98 -30.84 18.02
N SER A 585 -19.14 -30.52 16.74
CA SER A 585 -19.49 -31.50 15.72
C SER A 585 -18.30 -32.41 15.39
N PRO A 586 -18.52 -33.65 14.92
CA PRO A 586 -17.43 -34.57 14.59
C PRO A 586 -16.46 -34.06 13.51
N GLU A 587 -16.86 -33.07 12.73
CA GLU A 587 -16.00 -32.39 11.75
C GLU A 587 -15.05 -31.37 12.37
N VAL A 588 -15.16 -31.05 13.66
CA VAL A 588 -14.26 -30.15 14.39
C VAL A 588 -13.18 -30.97 15.10
N TRP A 589 -11.94 -30.50 15.01
CA TRP A 589 -10.78 -31.06 15.71
C TRP A 589 -10.63 -30.30 17.02
N VAL A 590 -10.61 -31.02 18.15
CA VAL A 590 -10.45 -30.42 19.48
C VAL A 590 -9.03 -30.70 19.96
N LEU A 591 -8.24 -29.65 20.16
CA LEU A 591 -6.83 -29.73 20.52
C LEU A 591 -6.67 -29.27 21.97
N LYS A 592 -6.11 -30.16 22.81
CA LYS A 592 -5.70 -29.82 24.17
C LYS A 592 -4.19 -29.60 24.22
N PRO A 593 -3.69 -28.38 24.50
CA PRO A 593 -2.26 -28.14 24.66
C PRO A 593 -1.64 -29.00 25.78
N ARG A 594 -0.39 -29.40 25.59
CA ARG A 594 0.47 -30.03 26.62
C ARG A 594 1.48 -29.02 27.16
N ASP A 595 2.19 -29.40 28.23
CA ASP A 595 3.10 -28.54 29.01
C ASP A 595 4.19 -27.77 28.22
N LEU A 596 4.51 -28.21 26.99
CA LEU A 596 5.52 -27.58 26.16
C LEU A 596 5.02 -26.39 25.33
N ILE A 597 3.71 -26.14 25.30
CA ILE A 597 3.12 -25.07 24.50
C ILE A 597 1.97 -24.36 25.22
N SER A 598 1.99 -23.03 25.23
CA SER A 598 0.86 -22.25 25.74
C SER A 598 -0.30 -22.28 24.74
N ILE A 599 -1.53 -22.20 25.26
CA ILE A 599 -2.74 -22.25 24.42
C ILE A 599 -2.83 -21.06 23.46
N ASP A 600 -2.38 -19.88 23.91
CA ASP A 600 -2.45 -18.65 23.13
C ASP A 600 -1.37 -18.63 22.05
N PHE A 601 -0.13 -19.06 22.36
CA PHE A 601 0.93 -19.20 21.36
C PHE A 601 0.55 -20.22 20.28
N LEU A 602 -0.05 -21.35 20.68
CA LEU A 602 -0.56 -22.34 19.74
C LEU A 602 -1.68 -21.75 18.87
N LEU A 603 -2.65 -21.00 19.44
CA LEU A 603 -3.72 -20.36 18.67
C LEU A 603 -3.17 -19.46 17.56
N PHE A 604 -2.23 -18.58 17.91
CA PHE A 604 -1.59 -17.68 16.95
C PHE A 604 -0.81 -18.44 15.89
N THR A 605 -0.10 -19.49 16.29
CA THR A 605 0.61 -20.38 15.36
C THR A 605 -0.35 -21.01 14.35
N LEU A 606 -1.53 -21.45 14.81
CA LEU A 606 -2.52 -22.01 13.92
C LEU A 606 -3.06 -20.93 12.96
N TRP A 607 -3.35 -19.70 13.40
CA TRP A 607 -3.88 -18.65 12.50
C TRP A 607 -3.00 -18.34 11.29
N VAL A 608 -1.68 -18.37 11.45
CA VAL A 608 -0.73 -18.09 10.37
C VAL A 608 -0.34 -19.32 9.53
N THR A 609 -0.77 -20.51 9.95
CA THR A 609 -0.47 -21.75 9.24
C THR A 609 -1.50 -21.98 8.13
N ASP A 610 -1.05 -22.24 6.89
CA ASP A 610 -1.94 -22.65 5.81
C ASP A 610 -2.41 -24.09 6.01
N PHE A 611 -3.66 -24.25 6.44
CA PHE A 611 -4.27 -25.57 6.65
C PHE A 611 -4.86 -26.21 5.40
N ARG A 612 -4.99 -25.48 4.29
CA ARG A 612 -5.61 -26.03 3.06
C ARG A 612 -4.99 -27.36 2.62
N PRO A 613 -3.66 -27.58 2.69
CA PRO A 613 -3.06 -28.88 2.37
C PRO A 613 -3.52 -30.05 3.27
N PHE A 614 -4.08 -29.76 4.45
CA PHE A 614 -4.47 -30.73 5.48
C PHE A 614 -5.99 -30.89 5.59
N THR A 615 -6.77 -29.89 5.15
CA THR A 615 -8.23 -29.82 5.34
C THR A 615 -9.03 -29.66 4.04
N ASP A 616 -8.40 -29.34 2.91
CA ASP A 616 -9.08 -29.16 1.61
C ASP A 616 -8.80 -30.36 0.67
N PRO A 617 -9.83 -31.17 0.34
CA PRO A 617 -9.68 -32.33 -0.54
C PRO A 617 -9.39 -31.96 -2.01
N SER A 618 -9.54 -30.70 -2.43
CA SER A 618 -9.28 -30.23 -3.80
C SER A 618 -7.80 -29.91 -4.08
N VAL A 619 -6.98 -29.77 -3.03
CA VAL A 619 -5.54 -29.50 -3.15
C VAL A 619 -4.82 -30.83 -3.42
N GLY A 620 -4.45 -31.08 -4.67
CA GLY A 620 -3.89 -32.35 -5.19
C GLY A 620 -2.52 -32.82 -4.66
N ARG A 621 -2.15 -32.50 -3.42
CA ARG A 621 -0.97 -33.07 -2.73
C ARG A 621 -1.39 -34.33 -1.94
N LYS A 622 -0.46 -35.29 -1.77
CA LYS A 622 -0.66 -36.47 -0.89
C LYS A 622 -1.31 -36.02 0.43
N ARG A 623 -2.43 -36.62 0.84
CA ARG A 623 -3.09 -36.32 2.13
C ARG A 623 -2.07 -36.34 3.26
N VAL A 624 -1.67 -35.17 3.75
CA VAL A 624 -0.81 -35.03 4.94
C VAL A 624 -1.72 -34.88 6.15
N SER A 625 -1.41 -35.55 7.26
CA SER A 625 -2.22 -35.47 8.46
C SER A 625 -1.96 -34.14 9.19
N LEU A 626 -2.99 -33.54 9.81
CA LEU A 626 -2.80 -32.40 10.71
C LEU A 626 -1.75 -32.70 11.80
N LYS A 627 -1.60 -33.97 12.16
CA LYS A 627 -0.61 -34.46 13.13
C LYS A 627 0.85 -34.22 12.71
N ASP A 628 1.09 -34.03 11.41
CA ASP A 628 2.44 -33.92 10.83
C ASP A 628 2.90 -32.47 10.67
N ILE A 629 2.08 -31.48 11.05
CA ILE A 629 2.47 -30.07 11.04
C ILE A 629 3.66 -29.87 11.99
N SER A 630 4.76 -29.33 11.46
CA SER A 630 5.95 -28.98 12.25
C SER A 630 5.83 -27.54 12.72
N ILE A 631 6.01 -27.34 14.02
CA ILE A 631 5.92 -26.04 14.69
C ILE A 631 7.26 -25.76 15.38
N ALA A 632 7.81 -24.57 15.15
CA ALA A 632 8.92 -24.07 15.94
C ALA A 632 8.39 -23.58 17.31
N VAL A 633 8.92 -24.14 18.40
CA VAL A 633 8.46 -23.94 19.77
C VAL A 633 9.55 -23.21 20.58
N PRO A 634 9.32 -21.95 20.99
CA PRO A 634 10.20 -21.22 21.91
C PRO A 634 10.12 -21.77 23.34
N PRO A 635 11.01 -21.34 24.25
CA PRO A 635 10.80 -21.41 25.70
C PRO A 635 9.45 -20.83 26.13
N LEU A 636 8.86 -21.34 27.22
CA LEU A 636 7.47 -21.02 27.62
C LEU A 636 7.30 -19.54 28.04
N ASP A 637 8.32 -18.94 28.63
CA ASP A 637 8.38 -17.51 28.95
C ASP A 637 8.38 -16.64 27.69
N GLU A 638 9.14 -17.03 26.67
CA GLU A 638 9.14 -16.36 25.36
C GLU A 638 7.80 -16.56 24.62
N GLN A 639 7.17 -17.74 24.72
CA GLN A 639 5.83 -17.98 24.18
C GLN A 639 4.77 -17.04 24.77
N ASN A 640 4.82 -16.80 26.08
CA ASN A 640 3.86 -15.93 26.76
C ASN A 640 4.06 -14.47 26.35
N LEU A 641 5.32 -13.99 26.28
CA LEU A 641 5.64 -12.64 25.81
C LEU A 641 5.17 -12.40 24.37
N ILE A 642 5.41 -13.36 23.48
CA ILE A 642 4.92 -13.29 22.09
C ILE A 642 3.39 -13.23 22.06
N SER A 643 2.72 -14.05 22.88
CA SER A 643 1.27 -14.10 22.93
C SER A 643 0.65 -12.80 23.44
N GLU A 644 1.23 -12.20 24.48
CA GLU A 644 0.82 -10.90 25.03
C GLU A 644 0.97 -9.79 24.00
N TYR A 645 2.11 -9.73 23.31
CA TYR A 645 2.35 -8.76 22.25
C TYR A 645 1.34 -8.86 21.11
N ILE A 646 1.09 -10.07 20.59
CA ILE A 646 0.11 -10.26 19.50
C ILE A 646 -1.30 -9.88 19.97
N ALA A 647 -1.68 -10.23 21.19
CA ALA A 647 -2.98 -9.88 21.75
C ALA A 647 -3.16 -8.35 21.83
N GLU A 648 -2.13 -7.61 22.24
CA GLU A 648 -2.14 -6.15 22.27
C GLU A 648 -2.30 -5.55 20.87
N GLN A 649 -1.50 -6.01 19.89
CA GLN A 649 -1.62 -5.54 18.51
C GLN A 649 -2.99 -5.85 17.89
N MET A 650 -3.52 -7.04 18.15
CA MET A 650 -4.86 -7.43 17.71
C MET A 650 -5.94 -6.54 18.33
N SER A 651 -5.83 -6.17 19.61
CA SER A 651 -6.77 -5.26 20.27
C SER A 651 -6.76 -3.87 19.64
N VAL A 652 -5.58 -3.34 19.29
CA VAL A 652 -5.45 -2.06 18.56
C VAL A 652 -6.09 -2.14 17.18
N ILE A 653 -5.90 -3.25 16.46
CA ILE A 653 -6.50 -3.47 15.14
C ILE A 653 -8.02 -3.57 15.24
N GLU A 654 -8.55 -4.32 16.21
CA GLU A 654 -9.98 -4.49 16.43
C GLU A 654 -10.65 -3.15 16.82
N GLU A 655 -10.03 -2.34 17.67
CA GLU A 655 -10.53 -1.00 17.99
C GLU A 655 -10.51 -0.08 16.76
N ARG A 656 -9.44 -0.09 15.96
CA ARG A 656 -9.40 0.66 14.69
C ARG A 656 -10.47 0.19 13.70
N GLN A 657 -10.72 -1.11 13.60
CA GLN A 657 -11.80 -1.65 12.77
C GLN A 657 -13.17 -1.17 13.27
N ARG A 658 -13.41 -1.19 14.58
CA ARG A 658 -14.64 -0.68 15.19
C ARG A 658 -14.85 0.80 14.90
N GLN A 659 -13.81 1.62 14.99
CA GLN A 659 -13.86 3.05 14.63
C GLN A 659 -14.17 3.24 13.14
N LEU A 660 -13.59 2.42 12.26
CA LEU A 660 -13.89 2.43 10.83
C LEU A 660 -15.33 2.02 10.54
N GLU A 661 -15.86 0.99 11.18
CA GLU A 661 -17.25 0.55 11.04
C GLU A 661 -18.24 1.61 11.53
N LEU A 662 -17.95 2.27 12.66
CA LEU A 662 -18.72 3.42 13.14
C LEU A 662 -18.74 4.56 12.10
N ARG A 663 -17.58 4.88 11.52
CA ARG A 663 -17.45 5.91 10.49
C ARG A 663 -18.19 5.52 9.20
N LEU A 664 -18.13 4.24 8.82
CA LEU A 664 -18.87 3.68 7.70
C LEU A 664 -20.38 3.74 7.94
N GLY A 665 -20.83 3.46 9.17
CA GLY A 665 -22.22 3.62 9.61
C GLY A 665 -22.69 5.06 9.50
N ILE A 666 -21.90 6.03 9.95
CA ILE A 666 -22.19 7.47 9.81
C ILE A 666 -22.30 7.87 8.33
N LEU A 667 -21.42 7.36 7.47
CA LEU A 667 -21.46 7.61 6.02
C LEU A 667 -22.70 6.95 5.37
N ALA A 668 -23.09 5.75 5.80
CA ALA A 668 -24.30 5.08 5.34
C ALA A 668 -25.57 5.85 5.76
N SER A 669 -25.64 6.32 7.00
CA SER A 669 -26.71 7.19 7.49
C SER A 669 -26.76 8.53 6.75
N SER A 670 -25.59 9.11 6.44
CA SER A 670 -25.49 10.34 5.64
C SER A 670 -25.96 10.11 4.20
N LYS A 671 -25.62 8.96 3.60
CA LYS A 671 -26.11 8.55 2.27
C LYS A 671 -27.63 8.38 2.28
N ILE A 672 -28.21 7.73 3.29
CA ILE A 672 -29.66 7.60 3.45
C ILE A 672 -30.30 8.99 3.63
N GLY A 673 -29.71 9.88 4.41
CA GLY A 673 -30.19 11.25 4.60
C GLY A 673 -30.09 12.13 3.35
N ILE A 674 -29.13 11.87 2.45
CA ILE A 674 -29.05 12.52 1.14
C ILE A 674 -30.12 11.97 0.21
N ILE A 675 -30.34 10.65 0.19
CA ILE A 675 -31.39 10.00 -0.59
C ILE A 675 -32.78 10.52 -0.17
N HIS A 676 -33.06 10.60 1.14
CA HIS A 676 -34.31 11.18 1.67
C HIS A 676 -34.47 12.66 1.27
N ARG A 677 -33.40 13.46 1.29
CA ARG A 677 -33.45 14.86 0.82
C ARG A 677 -33.66 14.99 -0.68
N MET A 678 -33.14 14.07 -1.48
CA MET A 678 -33.40 14.03 -2.93
C MET A 678 -34.87 13.70 -3.22
N PHE A 679 -35.50 12.79 -2.45
CA PHE A 679 -36.93 12.52 -2.57
C PHE A 679 -37.78 13.72 -2.12
N TYR A 680 -37.41 14.41 -1.02
CA TYR A 680 -38.10 15.64 -0.59
C TYR A 680 -37.97 16.80 -1.58
N MET A 681 -36.85 16.91 -2.33
CA MET A 681 -36.71 17.92 -3.39
C MET A 681 -37.53 17.57 -4.65
N GLN A 682 -37.85 16.30 -4.90
CA GLN A 682 -38.79 15.93 -5.97
C GLN A 682 -40.22 16.40 -5.67
N ASP A 683 -40.66 16.33 -4.40
CA ASP A 683 -41.99 16.80 -4.01
C ASP A 683 -42.11 18.34 -4.09
N LEU A 684 -41.07 19.08 -3.72
CA LEU A 684 -41.03 20.55 -3.83
C LEU A 684 -41.01 21.07 -5.27
N VAL A 685 -40.47 20.33 -6.24
CA VAL A 685 -40.47 20.74 -7.67
C VAL A 685 -41.82 20.46 -8.35
N SER A 686 -42.73 19.71 -7.71
CA SER A 686 -44.07 19.43 -8.24
C SER A 686 -45.17 20.40 -7.79
N THR A 687 -44.85 21.41 -6.98
CA THR A 687 -45.85 22.33 -6.39
C THR A 687 -45.68 23.81 -6.75
N ASP A 688 -44.74 24.17 -7.63
CA ASP A 688 -44.62 25.55 -8.16
C ASP A 688 -45.23 25.65 -9.58
N ASP A 689 -46.53 25.34 -9.68
CA ASP A 689 -47.42 25.70 -10.82
C ASP A 689 -48.70 26.37 -10.22
N GLU A 690 -48.50 27.48 -9.51
CA GLU A 690 -49.42 28.61 -9.23
C GLU A 690 -48.58 29.88 -9.06
#